data_AF-A0A9J7EAA8-F1
#
_entry.id   AF-A0A9J7EAA8-F1
#
_cell.length_a   1.000
_cell.length_b   1.000
_cell.length_c   1.000
_cell.angle_alpha   90.00
_cell.angle_beta   90.00
_cell.angle_gamma   90.00
#
_symmetry.space_group_name_H-M   'P 1'
#
loop_
_entity.id
_entity.type
_entity.pdbx_description
1 polymer ?
#
loop_
_entity_poly.entity_id
_entity_poly.type
_entity_poly.pdbx_seq_one_letter_code
_entity_poly.pdbx_strand_id
1 'polypeptide(L)'
;MLNTAKEKAGIPQNQPLDALGLTLSGCEQESSNSELAASVLAKDPNAAYDVYVASDTAGSLVTGAPDGGMVLIAGTGSNALLRTCGGEQIGCGGWGYLLGDEGGAYWIAYKAVKAIFDHIDGLNPTPLPIDRVWEAIREHFGADTRADLLPHVYKDFDKSKFAGLTLKLAELAKQEDSLACHLFDCAGEALACHVRSLASKARTRKLRVVCVGSVWKSWDLLKTSFLKKLRDSDVATTLEFVRLRVSSAMGAAWLAAKHVNYELPRDDEAFCSVFYTYYRDRNRNEFEDEVRGYNENRNIDEPSNEGFTDYDLLNDFIEGKDKNIELVDGVLVRRDVVNGQGVNGHAANGQGVNGHAANGHAVNGQGVNGHAVNGQGVNGHAVNGSSTFNELRDFSLMNINHCDCCIELTVSLSTMNISRFSRLIQIKPVKNISYRCSSRALEYFNSNNNRNGAKSSYYSGILAVAAGVIGYISLKNKLLAATVINNDLKGRREKFNFIADVVAVSAPSVVYIEIKDGRRLDLFSGQPVTLSNGSGFIVKEDGLILTNAHVVVNKPNAIVNVRLFDGSIHTGFVEDVDLKSDLATLRIPVKGLPVMKLGSSADIQPGEWVVAMGSPLALSNTVTAGVVSSTQRASEELGLRGKDMVYIQTDAPITFGNSGGPLVNLDGEAIGINSMKVTSGISFAIPIDYVKEFLAKRTTKSPQVSRRYLGITMLSLTPNILMELRMRNPEMPTDIEHGILVWKVIIGSPAYNGGLQPGDIVTSINDKPVRTASDIYLILENTSGSLRIEVVRGRQRVALTVSPETH
;
A
#
# COMPACT_ATOMS: atom_id res chain seq x y z
N MET A 1 -4.20 22.45 -29.46
CA MET A 1 -2.97 23.19 -29.15
C MET A 1 -2.27 23.68 -30.41
N LEU A 2 -1.82 22.79 -31.30
CA LEU A 2 -1.15 23.18 -32.56
C LEU A 2 -2.00 24.15 -33.41
N ASN A 3 -3.26 23.82 -33.68
CA ASN A 3 -4.15 24.69 -34.48
C ASN A 3 -4.30 26.09 -33.88
N THR A 4 -4.42 26.17 -32.56
CA THR A 4 -4.44 27.45 -31.83
C THR A 4 -3.11 28.20 -31.94
N ALA A 5 -1.98 27.51 -31.93
CA ALA A 5 -0.67 28.13 -32.10
C ALA A 5 -0.49 28.67 -33.54
N LYS A 6 -0.92 27.91 -34.55
CA LYS A 6 -0.94 28.36 -35.96
C LYS A 6 -1.80 29.60 -36.14
N GLU A 7 -3.02 29.57 -35.60
CA GLU A 7 -3.93 30.72 -35.63
C GLU A 7 -3.31 31.97 -35.00
N LYS A 8 -2.70 31.85 -33.81
CA LYS A 8 -2.00 32.96 -33.15
C LYS A 8 -0.80 33.47 -33.94
N ALA A 9 -0.12 32.60 -34.70
CA ALA A 9 1.00 32.95 -35.55
C ALA A 9 0.55 33.48 -36.94
N GLY A 10 -0.75 33.53 -37.22
CA GLY A 10 -1.27 33.91 -38.54
C GLY A 10 -1.02 32.86 -39.63
N ILE A 11 -0.73 31.61 -39.23
CA ILE A 11 -0.49 30.49 -40.15
C ILE A 11 -1.83 29.80 -40.43
N PRO A 12 -2.24 29.64 -41.71
CA PRO A 12 -3.44 28.89 -42.07
C PRO A 12 -3.43 27.46 -41.51
N GLN A 13 -4.57 26.95 -41.06
CA GLN A 13 -4.62 25.60 -40.47
C GLN A 13 -4.25 24.49 -41.45
N ASN A 14 -4.53 24.70 -42.74
CA ASN A 14 -4.18 23.79 -43.83
C ASN A 14 -2.72 23.93 -44.31
N GLN A 15 -1.96 24.89 -43.79
CA GLN A 15 -0.55 25.05 -44.12
C GLN A 15 0.29 24.22 -43.12
N PRO A 16 0.99 23.16 -43.57
CA PRO A 16 1.92 22.43 -42.72
C PRO A 16 3.13 23.30 -42.33
N LEU A 17 3.59 23.12 -41.09
CA LEU A 17 4.87 23.66 -40.63
C LEU A 17 6.02 22.87 -41.28
N ASP A 18 7.18 23.49 -41.50
CA ASP A 18 8.36 22.77 -42.00
C ASP A 18 8.80 21.66 -41.03
N ALA A 19 8.77 21.94 -39.73
CA ALA A 19 8.99 20.96 -38.69
C ALA A 19 8.20 21.30 -37.41
N LEU A 20 7.76 20.27 -36.69
CA LEU A 20 7.15 20.39 -35.36
C LEU A 20 8.01 19.70 -34.31
N GLY A 21 8.50 20.45 -33.33
CA GLY A 21 9.24 19.91 -32.20
C GLY A 21 8.37 19.62 -30.98
N LEU A 22 8.44 18.41 -30.45
CA LEU A 22 7.75 17.97 -29.24
C LEU A 22 8.77 17.42 -28.24
N THR A 23 8.93 18.09 -27.09
CA THR A 23 9.77 17.59 -26.00
C THR A 23 8.91 17.28 -24.79
N LEU A 24 8.76 15.99 -24.47
CA LEU A 24 7.77 15.48 -23.52
C LEU A 24 8.41 14.52 -22.51
N SER A 25 7.84 14.44 -21.32
CA SER A 25 8.24 13.41 -20.34
C SER A 25 7.92 12.01 -20.87
N GLY A 26 8.81 11.04 -20.67
CA GLY A 26 8.64 9.66 -21.13
C GLY A 26 9.07 9.41 -22.59
N CYS A 27 9.69 10.39 -23.24
CA CYS A 27 10.16 10.33 -24.63
C CYS A 27 11.66 10.07 -24.73
N GLU A 28 12.18 9.15 -23.92
CA GLU A 28 13.60 8.74 -23.90
C GLU A 28 13.91 7.65 -24.95
N GLN A 29 12.90 6.91 -25.43
CA GLN A 29 13.06 5.84 -26.41
C GLN A 29 12.72 6.30 -27.83
N GLU A 30 13.66 6.14 -28.74
CA GLU A 30 13.52 6.57 -30.14
C GLU A 30 12.35 5.88 -30.86
N SER A 31 12.12 4.58 -30.61
CA SER A 31 11.01 3.84 -31.22
C SER A 31 9.64 4.43 -30.86
N SER A 32 9.41 4.69 -29.58
CA SER A 32 8.16 5.29 -29.08
C SER A 32 7.99 6.72 -29.58
N ASN A 33 9.10 7.46 -29.73
CA ASN A 33 9.12 8.80 -30.28
C ASN A 33 8.71 8.81 -31.76
N SER A 34 9.23 7.86 -32.56
CA SER A 34 8.84 7.68 -33.96
C SER A 34 7.36 7.32 -34.11
N GLU A 35 6.84 6.45 -33.25
CA GLU A 35 5.41 6.10 -33.24
C GLU A 35 4.52 7.32 -32.92
N LEU A 36 4.93 8.14 -31.93
CA LEU A 36 4.21 9.35 -31.58
C LEU A 36 4.22 10.37 -32.73
N ALA A 37 5.39 10.58 -33.35
CA ALA A 37 5.53 11.45 -34.52
C ALA A 37 4.61 11.01 -35.68
N ALA A 38 4.62 9.72 -36.00
CA ALA A 38 3.75 9.14 -37.02
C ALA A 38 2.27 9.29 -36.65
N SER A 39 1.89 9.10 -35.39
CA SER A 39 0.51 9.30 -34.94
C SER A 39 0.04 10.75 -35.04
N VAL A 40 0.92 11.73 -34.84
CA VAL A 40 0.58 13.16 -35.02
C VAL A 40 0.25 13.42 -36.49
N LEU A 41 1.11 12.98 -37.41
CA LEU A 41 0.92 13.14 -38.86
C LEU A 41 -0.30 12.37 -39.37
N ALA A 42 -0.58 11.18 -38.84
CA ALA A 42 -1.76 10.39 -39.21
C ALA A 42 -3.07 11.06 -38.78
N LYS A 43 -3.08 11.76 -37.64
CA LYS A 43 -4.27 12.47 -37.14
C LYS A 43 -4.48 13.82 -37.84
N ASP A 44 -3.40 14.50 -38.17
CA ASP A 44 -3.43 15.77 -38.89
C ASP A 44 -2.26 15.83 -39.88
N PRO A 45 -2.48 15.43 -41.15
CA PRO A 45 -1.45 15.50 -42.19
C PRO A 45 -0.97 16.92 -42.48
N ASN A 46 -1.76 17.93 -42.11
CA ASN A 46 -1.39 19.33 -42.26
C ASN A 46 -0.68 19.86 -41.00
N ALA A 47 -0.36 19.04 -40.00
CA ALA A 47 0.33 19.50 -38.80
C ALA A 47 1.71 20.08 -39.14
N ALA A 48 2.57 19.26 -39.75
CA ALA A 48 3.92 19.60 -40.21
C ALA A 48 4.39 18.61 -41.29
N TYR A 49 5.42 18.97 -42.06
CA TYR A 49 6.11 18.02 -42.94
C TYR A 49 6.95 17.02 -42.15
N ASP A 50 7.56 17.47 -41.06
CA ASP A 50 8.35 16.63 -40.16
C ASP A 50 7.96 16.86 -38.69
N VAL A 51 8.04 15.81 -37.87
CA VAL A 51 7.73 15.86 -36.43
C VAL A 51 8.87 15.24 -35.65
N TYR A 52 9.61 16.08 -34.93
CA TYR A 52 10.70 15.65 -34.07
C TYR A 52 10.23 15.51 -32.62
N VAL A 53 10.43 14.33 -32.04
CA VAL A 53 10.02 14.01 -30.66
C VAL A 53 11.25 13.67 -29.82
N ALA A 54 11.35 14.26 -28.63
CA ALA A 54 12.41 13.99 -27.66
C ALA A 54 11.94 14.13 -26.20
N SER A 55 12.80 13.78 -25.25
CA SER A 55 12.53 13.96 -23.82
C SER A 55 12.44 15.46 -23.44
N ASP A 56 11.65 15.78 -22.43
CA ASP A 56 11.55 17.12 -21.83
C ASP A 56 12.90 17.64 -21.29
N THR A 57 13.77 16.73 -20.87
CA THR A 57 15.17 17.02 -20.52
C THR A 57 15.96 17.55 -21.71
N ALA A 58 15.81 16.95 -22.90
CA ALA A 58 16.53 17.38 -24.10
C ALA A 58 16.13 18.80 -24.53
N GLY A 59 14.82 19.09 -24.58
CA GLY A 59 14.33 20.44 -24.91
C GLY A 59 14.81 21.49 -23.91
N SER A 60 14.69 21.18 -22.62
CA SER A 60 15.12 22.07 -21.55
C SER A 60 16.63 22.34 -21.59
N LEU A 61 17.43 21.29 -21.81
CA LEU A 61 18.88 21.41 -21.88
C LEU A 61 19.32 22.24 -23.08
N VAL A 62 18.78 21.96 -24.27
CA VAL A 62 19.07 22.74 -25.48
C VAL A 62 18.65 24.20 -25.28
N THR A 63 17.61 24.48 -24.50
CA THR A 63 17.19 25.85 -24.20
C THR A 63 18.22 26.61 -23.35
N GLY A 64 18.74 26.01 -22.28
CA GLY A 64 19.63 26.72 -21.32
C GLY A 64 21.14 26.48 -21.48
N ALA A 65 21.54 25.39 -22.13
CA ALA A 65 22.92 24.93 -22.26
C ALA A 65 23.13 24.15 -23.59
N PRO A 66 23.14 24.83 -24.74
CA PRO A 66 23.15 24.19 -26.07
C PRO A 66 24.42 23.39 -26.37
N ASP A 67 25.56 23.85 -25.85
CA ASP A 67 26.88 23.30 -26.14
C ASP A 67 27.28 22.17 -25.17
N GLY A 68 26.37 21.75 -24.30
CA GLY A 68 26.64 20.78 -23.24
C GLY A 68 26.45 21.39 -21.86
N GLY A 69 25.96 20.57 -20.95
CA GLY A 69 25.49 21.02 -19.64
C GLY A 69 24.68 19.93 -18.95
N MET A 70 24.12 20.28 -17.80
CA MET A 70 23.17 19.44 -17.09
C MET A 70 21.80 20.12 -17.10
N VAL A 71 20.73 19.34 -17.13
CA VAL A 71 19.39 19.78 -16.79
C VAL A 71 18.93 19.00 -15.56
N LEU A 72 18.24 19.68 -14.65
CA LEU A 72 17.55 19.07 -13.53
C LEU A 72 16.12 19.61 -13.46
N ILE A 73 15.19 18.75 -13.84
CA ILE A 73 13.76 18.99 -13.77
C ILE A 73 13.29 18.64 -12.35
N ALA A 74 12.52 19.52 -11.72
CA ALA A 74 11.83 19.34 -10.44
C ALA A 74 10.47 20.07 -10.50
N GLY A 75 9.47 19.36 -11.03
CA GLY A 75 8.07 19.80 -11.16
C GLY A 75 7.17 18.80 -10.42
N THR A 76 6.22 18.17 -11.13
CA THR A 76 5.42 17.07 -10.57
C THR A 76 6.30 15.89 -10.15
N GLY A 77 7.30 15.53 -10.95
CA GLY A 77 8.39 14.59 -10.62
C GLY A 77 9.77 15.26 -10.74
N SER A 78 10.84 14.47 -10.78
CA SER A 78 12.19 14.98 -11.01
C SER A 78 13.00 14.09 -11.96
N ASN A 79 13.86 14.70 -12.76
CA ASN A 79 14.72 13.99 -13.71
C ASN A 79 15.96 14.83 -14.01
N ALA A 80 17.12 14.19 -14.10
CA ALA A 80 18.38 14.84 -14.41
C ALA A 80 19.05 14.21 -15.65
N LEU A 81 19.56 15.06 -16.53
CA LEU A 81 20.33 14.62 -17.69
C LEU A 81 21.58 15.49 -17.84
N LEU A 82 22.73 14.86 -17.99
CA LEU A 82 23.98 15.50 -18.38
C LEU A 82 24.27 15.21 -19.84
N ARG A 83 24.62 16.25 -20.60
CA ARG A 83 25.26 16.13 -21.92
C ARG A 83 26.69 16.64 -21.82
N THR A 84 27.66 15.76 -22.04
CA THR A 84 29.08 16.13 -22.03
C THR A 84 29.45 16.93 -23.28
N CYS A 85 30.61 17.60 -23.27
CA CYS A 85 31.12 18.29 -24.47
C CYS A 85 31.34 17.34 -25.66
N GLY A 86 31.55 16.04 -25.39
CA GLY A 86 31.67 14.99 -26.42
C GLY A 86 30.32 14.53 -26.98
N GLY A 87 29.20 15.08 -26.49
CA GLY A 87 27.85 14.73 -26.91
C GLY A 87 27.24 13.51 -26.21
N GLU A 88 27.99 12.85 -25.32
CA GLU A 88 27.50 11.74 -24.50
C GLU A 88 26.39 12.21 -23.54
N GLN A 89 25.32 11.43 -23.45
CA GLN A 89 24.18 11.71 -22.58
C GLN A 89 24.13 10.72 -21.41
N ILE A 90 24.01 11.25 -20.19
CA ILE A 90 24.04 10.46 -18.95
C ILE A 90 22.87 10.92 -18.05
N GLY A 91 21.89 10.05 -17.85
CA GLY A 91 20.70 10.32 -17.03
C GLY A 91 20.86 9.91 -15.56
N CYS A 92 20.05 10.52 -14.70
CA CYS A 92 19.85 10.14 -13.30
C CYS A 92 18.46 10.55 -12.83
N GLY A 93 17.72 9.64 -12.20
CA GLY A 93 16.32 9.87 -11.81
C GLY A 93 15.35 9.78 -12.99
N GLY A 94 14.08 10.14 -12.77
CA GLY A 94 13.05 10.19 -13.80
C GLY A 94 12.42 8.85 -14.19
N TRP A 95 12.53 7.80 -13.38
CA TRP A 95 11.92 6.49 -13.66
C TRP A 95 10.44 6.39 -13.24
N GLY A 96 9.87 7.50 -12.74
CA GLY A 96 8.48 7.61 -12.34
C GLY A 96 8.30 7.88 -10.84
N TYR A 97 7.05 8.07 -10.42
CA TYR A 97 6.75 8.55 -9.07
C TYR A 97 7.07 7.56 -7.95
N LEU A 98 7.26 6.28 -8.30
CA LEU A 98 7.68 5.23 -7.38
C LEU A 98 9.22 5.13 -7.27
N LEU A 99 9.96 5.53 -8.31
CA LEU A 99 11.40 5.32 -8.44
C LEU A 99 12.06 6.52 -9.12
N GLY A 100 12.96 7.23 -8.45
CA GLY A 100 13.81 8.23 -9.11
C GLY A 100 13.19 9.63 -9.28
N ASP A 101 12.03 9.90 -8.67
CA ASP A 101 11.38 11.22 -8.65
C ASP A 101 11.67 12.01 -7.34
N GLU A 102 12.73 11.65 -6.62
CA GLU A 102 13.05 12.28 -5.34
C GLU A 102 13.35 13.78 -5.50
N GLY A 103 12.77 14.59 -4.61
CA GLY A 103 12.85 16.05 -4.67
C GLY A 103 11.81 16.72 -5.59
N GLY A 104 11.01 15.96 -6.34
CA GLY A 104 9.84 16.47 -7.05
C GLY A 104 8.66 16.82 -6.13
N ALA A 105 7.69 17.58 -6.62
CA ALA A 105 6.52 18.01 -5.84
C ALA A 105 5.65 16.81 -5.38
N TYR A 106 5.45 15.80 -6.22
CA TYR A 106 4.75 14.59 -5.77
C TYR A 106 5.46 13.95 -4.57
N TRP A 107 6.80 13.87 -4.61
CA TRP A 107 7.60 13.27 -3.56
C TRP A 107 7.50 14.06 -2.24
N ILE A 108 7.53 15.39 -2.30
CA ILE A 108 7.34 16.27 -1.13
C ILE A 108 5.95 16.06 -0.53
N ALA A 109 4.90 16.11 -1.35
CA ALA A 109 3.52 15.89 -0.93
C ALA A 109 3.32 14.49 -0.32
N TYR A 110 3.88 13.47 -0.97
CA TYR A 110 3.81 12.08 -0.49
C TYR A 110 4.48 11.94 0.87
N LYS A 111 5.68 12.50 1.04
CA LYS A 111 6.36 12.51 2.34
C LYS A 111 5.56 13.22 3.43
N ALA A 112 4.89 14.33 3.10
CA ALA A 112 4.01 15.01 4.05
C ALA A 112 2.88 14.11 4.52
N VAL A 113 2.11 13.54 3.58
CA VAL A 113 0.99 12.63 3.91
C VAL A 113 1.48 11.41 4.68
N LYS A 114 2.62 10.83 4.27
CA LYS A 114 3.24 9.70 4.97
C LYS A 114 3.65 10.05 6.40
N ALA A 115 4.28 11.22 6.61
CA ALA A 115 4.67 11.68 7.94
C ALA A 115 3.46 11.87 8.87
N ILE A 116 2.34 12.39 8.33
CA ILE A 116 1.10 12.50 9.11
C ILE A 116 0.54 11.12 9.47
N PHE A 117 0.43 10.22 8.50
CA PHE A 117 -0.12 8.89 8.76
C PHE A 117 0.75 8.11 9.74
N ASP A 118 2.07 8.18 9.60
CA ASP A 118 3.00 7.54 10.53
C ASP A 118 2.89 8.09 11.94
N HIS A 119 2.66 9.41 12.08
CA HIS A 119 2.45 10.04 13.38
C HIS A 119 1.12 9.63 14.00
N ILE A 120 0.03 9.67 13.23
CA ILE A 120 -1.32 9.31 13.70
C ILE A 120 -1.42 7.82 14.05
N ASP A 121 -0.80 6.95 13.23
CA ASP A 121 -0.84 5.50 13.41
C ASP A 121 0.23 5.01 14.42
N GLY A 122 1.10 5.91 14.89
CA GLY A 122 2.17 5.58 15.85
C GLY A 122 3.28 4.69 15.28
N LEU A 123 3.44 4.67 13.95
CA LEU A 123 4.45 3.85 13.27
C LEU A 123 5.84 4.49 13.34
N ASN A 124 5.94 5.75 12.90
CA ASN A 124 7.17 6.54 12.96
C ASN A 124 6.80 8.00 13.29
N PRO A 125 6.42 8.26 14.55
CA PRO A 125 5.94 9.57 14.94
C PRO A 125 7.04 10.63 14.80
N THR A 126 6.75 11.66 14.02
CA THR A 126 7.62 12.83 13.92
C THR A 126 7.61 13.63 15.23
N PRO A 127 8.76 14.12 15.72
CA PRO A 127 8.82 15.02 16.87
C PRO A 127 8.37 16.44 16.52
N LEU A 128 8.15 16.73 15.23
CA LEU A 128 7.72 18.04 14.75
C LEU A 128 6.18 18.15 14.84
N PRO A 129 5.64 19.35 15.15
CA PRO A 129 4.20 19.59 15.12
C PRO A 129 3.59 19.22 13.76
N ILE A 130 2.43 18.56 13.78
CA ILE A 130 1.79 18.04 12.58
C ILE A 130 0.52 18.79 12.17
N ASP A 131 -0.08 19.58 13.07
CA ASP A 131 -1.46 20.05 12.94
C ASP A 131 -1.69 20.92 11.69
N ARG A 132 -0.76 21.85 11.41
CA ARG A 132 -0.87 22.77 10.27
C ARG A 132 -0.69 22.04 8.93
N VAL A 133 0.27 21.12 8.87
CA VAL A 133 0.49 20.28 7.68
C VAL A 133 -0.70 19.34 7.47
N TRP A 134 -1.27 18.79 8.53
CA TRP A 134 -2.47 17.96 8.45
C TRP A 134 -3.68 18.76 7.97
N GLU A 135 -3.89 19.97 8.48
CA GLU A 135 -4.93 20.89 8.00
C GLU A 135 -4.78 21.20 6.51
N ALA A 136 -3.56 21.51 6.05
CA ALA A 136 -3.29 21.75 4.64
C ALA A 136 -3.57 20.53 3.75
N ILE A 137 -3.25 19.31 4.22
CA ILE A 137 -3.58 18.05 3.53
C ILE A 137 -5.10 17.90 3.41
N ARG A 138 -5.82 18.03 4.53
CA ARG A 138 -7.27 17.91 4.58
C ARG A 138 -7.96 18.89 3.65
N GLU A 139 -7.56 20.16 3.69
CA GLU A 139 -8.12 21.20 2.83
C GLU A 139 -7.80 20.96 1.34
N HIS A 140 -6.59 20.49 1.02
CA HIS A 140 -6.19 20.21 -0.37
C HIS A 140 -6.99 19.08 -1.01
N PHE A 141 -7.25 18.01 -0.25
CA PHE A 141 -7.97 16.84 -0.75
C PHE A 141 -9.48 16.93 -0.51
N GLY A 142 -9.96 17.89 0.29
CA GLY A 142 -11.35 17.93 0.74
C GLY A 142 -11.69 16.73 1.63
N ALA A 143 -10.75 16.36 2.50
CA ALA A 143 -10.81 15.17 3.35
C ALA A 143 -10.86 15.59 4.82
N ASP A 144 -11.86 15.15 5.59
CA ASP A 144 -11.95 15.50 7.01
C ASP A 144 -11.20 14.50 7.89
N THR A 145 -11.17 13.24 7.47
CA THR A 145 -10.53 12.12 8.18
C THR A 145 -9.45 11.46 7.33
N ARG A 146 -8.59 10.65 7.98
CA ARG A 146 -7.61 9.80 7.28
C ARG A 146 -8.24 8.84 6.26
N ALA A 147 -9.47 8.38 6.51
CA ALA A 147 -10.16 7.46 5.61
C ALA A 147 -10.60 8.16 4.32
N ASP A 148 -10.90 9.46 4.38
CA ASP A 148 -11.35 10.25 3.24
C ASP A 148 -10.22 10.53 2.23
N LEU A 149 -8.96 10.28 2.63
CA LEU A 149 -7.81 10.32 1.71
C LEU A 149 -7.66 9.06 0.87
N LEU A 150 -8.25 7.92 1.28
CA LEU A 150 -8.07 6.64 0.58
C LEU A 150 -8.48 6.69 -0.90
N PRO A 151 -9.61 7.33 -1.31
CA PRO A 151 -9.94 7.47 -2.73
C PRO A 151 -8.84 8.16 -3.53
N HIS A 152 -8.20 9.20 -2.98
CA HIS A 152 -7.12 9.95 -3.64
C HIS A 152 -5.80 9.19 -3.76
N VAL A 153 -5.63 8.13 -2.98
CA VAL A 153 -4.42 7.28 -2.97
C VAL A 153 -4.62 6.00 -3.78
N TYR A 154 -5.86 5.51 -3.89
CA TYR A 154 -6.18 4.24 -4.55
C TYR A 154 -6.99 4.42 -5.83
N LYS A 155 -8.26 4.85 -5.70
CA LYS A 155 -9.25 4.76 -6.78
C LYS A 155 -9.10 5.87 -7.81
N ASP A 156 -8.95 7.10 -7.32
CA ASP A 156 -8.98 8.34 -8.09
C ASP A 156 -7.60 9.01 -8.04
N PHE A 157 -6.53 8.20 -8.02
CA PHE A 157 -5.17 8.70 -7.92
C PHE A 157 -4.79 9.52 -9.15
N ASP A 158 -4.43 10.78 -8.91
CA ASP A 158 -3.85 11.68 -9.91
C ASP A 158 -2.58 12.29 -9.31
N LYS A 159 -1.44 11.96 -9.91
CA LYS A 159 -0.12 12.41 -9.45
C LYS A 159 0.01 13.94 -9.44
N SER A 160 -0.55 14.63 -10.43
CA SER A 160 -0.47 16.08 -10.55
C SER A 160 -1.34 16.77 -9.51
N LYS A 161 -2.56 16.27 -9.30
CA LYS A 161 -3.44 16.74 -8.22
C LYS A 161 -2.78 16.52 -6.86
N PHE A 162 -2.18 15.35 -6.65
CA PHE A 162 -1.49 15.02 -5.40
C PHE A 162 -0.27 15.93 -5.17
N ALA A 163 0.57 16.12 -6.21
CA ALA A 163 1.72 17.01 -6.17
C ALA A 163 1.34 18.48 -5.88
N GLY A 164 0.12 18.89 -6.25
CA GLY A 164 -0.43 20.23 -5.97
C GLY A 164 -0.39 20.62 -4.49
N LEU A 165 -0.44 19.66 -3.56
CA LEU A 165 -0.31 19.89 -2.13
C LEU A 165 1.00 20.63 -1.78
N THR A 166 2.07 20.42 -2.55
CA THR A 166 3.38 21.04 -2.34
C THR A 166 3.32 22.56 -2.34
N LEU A 167 2.36 23.17 -3.06
CA LEU A 167 2.18 24.62 -3.03
C LEU A 167 1.82 25.10 -1.63
N LYS A 168 0.84 24.45 -0.98
CA LYS A 168 0.45 24.76 0.40
C LYS A 168 1.57 24.47 1.40
N LEU A 169 2.31 23.38 1.20
CA LEU A 169 3.48 23.06 2.02
C LEU A 169 4.57 24.14 1.88
N ALA A 170 4.79 24.69 0.69
CA ALA A 170 5.76 25.77 0.49
C ALA A 170 5.34 27.05 1.23
N GLU A 171 4.04 27.37 1.26
CA GLU A 171 3.50 28.50 2.02
C GLU A 171 3.66 28.30 3.53
N LEU A 172 3.39 27.09 4.04
CA LEU A 172 3.64 26.75 5.43
C LEU A 172 5.13 26.83 5.81
N ALA A 173 6.02 26.34 4.96
CA ALA A 173 7.47 26.44 5.19
C ALA A 173 7.95 27.89 5.20
N LYS A 174 7.39 28.77 4.36
CA LYS A 174 7.66 30.22 4.42
C LYS A 174 7.15 30.89 5.70
N GLN A 175 6.16 30.28 6.35
CA GLN A 175 5.65 30.67 7.66
C GLN A 175 6.32 29.88 8.79
N GLU A 176 7.53 29.34 8.53
CA GLU A 176 8.40 28.64 9.47
C GLU A 176 7.76 27.41 10.13
N ASP A 177 6.78 26.78 9.49
CA ASP A 177 6.27 25.48 9.94
C ASP A 177 7.39 24.44 9.89
N SER A 178 7.70 23.85 11.05
CA SER A 178 8.89 23.02 11.20
C SER A 178 8.86 21.74 10.36
N LEU A 179 7.69 21.12 10.21
CA LEU A 179 7.54 19.92 9.38
C LEU A 179 7.64 20.27 7.89
N ALA A 180 6.99 21.35 7.46
CA ALA A 180 7.09 21.82 6.09
C ALA A 180 8.53 22.22 5.71
N CYS A 181 9.24 22.97 6.57
CA CYS A 181 10.65 23.29 6.37
C CYS A 181 11.51 22.01 6.23
N HIS A 182 11.30 21.02 7.12
CA HIS A 182 12.02 19.75 7.06
C HIS A 182 11.77 18.98 5.75
N LEU A 183 10.56 19.03 5.20
CA LEU A 183 10.22 18.41 3.92
C LEU A 183 10.97 19.07 2.75
N PHE A 184 11.09 20.40 2.74
CA PHE A 184 11.88 21.12 1.75
C PHE A 184 13.39 20.88 1.94
N ASP A 185 13.88 20.74 3.17
CA ASP A 185 15.26 20.35 3.41
C ASP A 185 15.58 18.98 2.80
N CYS A 186 14.69 18.01 3.02
CA CYS A 186 14.78 16.68 2.41
C CYS A 186 14.80 16.75 0.87
N ALA A 187 14.01 17.66 0.28
CA ALA A 187 13.97 17.84 -1.17
C ALA A 187 15.26 18.49 -1.70
N GLY A 188 15.80 19.48 -0.98
CA GLY A 188 17.09 20.10 -1.28
C GLY A 188 18.21 19.06 -1.31
N GLU A 189 18.30 18.19 -0.31
CA GLU A 189 19.28 17.11 -0.30
C GLU A 189 19.12 16.13 -1.47
N ALA A 190 17.88 15.75 -1.80
CA ALA A 190 17.58 14.82 -2.88
C ALA A 190 18.00 15.39 -4.25
N LEU A 191 17.65 16.65 -4.52
CA LEU A 191 18.03 17.34 -5.76
C LEU A 191 19.55 17.53 -5.85
N ALA A 192 20.23 17.83 -4.73
CA ALA A 192 21.69 17.91 -4.70
C ALA A 192 22.34 16.56 -5.03
N CYS A 193 21.74 15.44 -4.61
CA CYS A 193 22.24 14.11 -4.96
C CYS A 193 22.17 13.83 -6.47
N HIS A 194 21.13 14.31 -7.17
CA HIS A 194 21.05 14.21 -8.63
C HIS A 194 22.21 14.95 -9.29
N VAL A 195 22.43 16.20 -8.88
CA VAL A 195 23.52 17.04 -9.40
C VAL A 195 24.88 16.39 -9.14
N ARG A 196 25.13 15.96 -7.90
CA ARG A 196 26.38 15.28 -7.52
C ARG A 196 26.66 14.05 -8.37
N SER A 197 25.64 13.24 -8.62
CA SER A 197 25.78 11.96 -9.34
C SER A 197 26.19 12.13 -10.80
N LEU A 198 25.89 13.30 -11.39
CA LEU A 198 26.21 13.62 -12.77
C LEU A 198 27.39 14.58 -12.90
N ALA A 199 27.56 15.54 -12.00
CA ALA A 199 28.56 16.61 -12.14
C ALA A 199 30.01 16.08 -12.25
N SER A 200 30.34 15.01 -11.51
CA SER A 200 31.66 14.36 -11.59
C SER A 200 31.96 13.76 -12.97
N LYS A 201 30.92 13.39 -13.73
CA LYS A 201 31.03 12.79 -15.07
C LYS A 201 31.18 13.84 -16.17
N ALA A 202 30.92 15.12 -15.89
CA ALA A 202 30.96 16.19 -16.87
C ALA A 202 32.39 16.52 -17.35
N ARG A 203 33.41 16.20 -16.55
CA ARG A 203 34.84 16.43 -16.86
C ARG A 203 35.15 17.85 -17.35
N THR A 204 34.47 18.85 -16.78
CA THR A 204 34.65 20.28 -17.05
C THR A 204 34.94 21.05 -15.76
N ARG A 205 35.65 22.18 -15.88
CA ARG A 205 35.89 23.11 -14.75
C ARG A 205 34.63 23.88 -14.35
N LYS A 206 33.72 24.10 -15.29
CA LYS A 206 32.49 24.85 -15.09
C LYS A 206 31.33 24.14 -15.80
N LEU A 207 30.25 23.90 -15.06
CA LEU A 207 29.07 23.20 -15.56
C LEU A 207 27.82 24.04 -15.30
N ARG A 208 27.06 24.31 -16.36
CA ARG A 208 25.75 24.93 -16.26
C ARG A 208 24.70 23.87 -15.97
N VAL A 209 23.86 24.11 -14.96
CA VAL A 209 22.77 23.24 -14.52
C VAL A 209 21.45 23.98 -14.75
N VAL A 210 20.69 23.56 -15.75
CA VAL A 210 19.39 24.12 -16.13
C VAL A 210 18.31 23.58 -15.18
N CYS A 211 17.83 24.43 -14.28
CA CYS A 211 16.80 24.12 -13.30
C CYS A 211 15.42 24.43 -13.87
N VAL A 212 14.58 23.39 -14.07
CA VAL A 212 13.24 23.53 -14.65
C VAL A 212 12.19 22.95 -13.70
N GLY A 213 11.05 23.62 -13.55
CA GLY A 213 9.92 23.13 -12.76
C GLY A 213 9.60 23.99 -11.54
N SER A 214 8.40 23.79 -10.98
CA SER A 214 7.83 24.65 -9.94
C SER A 214 8.54 24.56 -8.60
N VAL A 215 9.20 23.44 -8.27
CA VAL A 215 9.89 23.25 -6.99
C VAL A 215 11.05 24.24 -6.85
N TRP A 216 11.73 24.57 -7.96
CA TRP A 216 12.82 25.56 -7.99
C TRP A 216 12.40 26.99 -7.64
N LYS A 217 11.10 27.31 -7.63
CA LYS A 217 10.59 28.59 -7.14
C LYS A 217 10.78 28.73 -5.63
N SER A 218 10.89 27.61 -4.91
CA SER A 218 11.18 27.54 -3.48
C SER A 218 12.68 27.43 -3.20
N TRP A 219 13.53 28.04 -4.04
CA TRP A 219 14.98 27.93 -3.89
C TRP A 219 15.46 28.29 -2.48
N ASP A 220 14.92 29.35 -1.86
CA ASP A 220 15.33 29.76 -0.52
C ASP A 220 15.04 28.71 0.55
N LEU A 221 13.99 27.89 0.36
CA LEU A 221 13.66 26.76 1.24
C LEU A 221 14.55 25.53 0.98
N LEU A 222 15.12 25.40 -0.22
CA LEU A 222 15.96 24.27 -0.62
C LEU A 222 17.46 24.54 -0.40
N LYS A 223 17.87 25.82 -0.46
CA LYS A 223 19.25 26.30 -0.60
C LYS A 223 20.16 25.68 0.45
N THR A 224 19.82 25.80 1.73
CA THR A 224 20.71 25.44 2.83
C THR A 224 21.11 23.95 2.81
N SER A 225 20.12 23.07 2.75
CA SER A 225 20.31 21.61 2.71
C SER A 225 20.91 21.14 1.39
N PHE A 226 20.50 21.74 0.26
CA PHE A 226 21.06 21.46 -1.06
C PHE A 226 22.57 21.75 -1.10
N LEU A 227 22.99 22.94 -0.63
CA LEU A 227 24.39 23.34 -0.62
C LEU A 227 25.23 22.54 0.37
N LYS A 228 24.67 22.24 1.56
CA LYS A 228 25.31 21.35 2.52
C LYS A 228 25.61 19.99 1.88
N LYS A 229 24.63 19.40 1.19
CA LYS A 229 24.77 18.10 0.54
C LYS A 229 25.79 18.10 -0.61
N LEU A 230 25.87 19.20 -1.38
CA LEU A 230 26.90 19.36 -2.41
C LEU A 230 28.30 19.53 -1.82
N ARG A 231 28.44 20.22 -0.69
CA ARG A 231 29.74 20.38 -0.01
C ARG A 231 30.27 19.04 0.50
N ASP A 232 29.40 18.16 0.98
CA ASP A 232 29.76 16.81 1.44
C ASP A 232 30.09 15.85 0.27
N SER A 233 30.48 16.38 -0.89
CA SER A 233 30.78 15.62 -2.09
C SER A 233 32.08 16.03 -2.78
N ASP A 234 32.58 15.13 -3.63
CA ASP A 234 33.81 15.34 -4.41
C ASP A 234 33.61 16.19 -5.68
N VAL A 235 32.53 16.98 -5.78
CA VAL A 235 32.29 17.83 -6.94
C VAL A 235 33.30 18.97 -6.97
N ALA A 236 34.33 18.83 -7.81
CA ALA A 236 35.38 19.83 -8.03
C ALA A 236 35.00 20.90 -9.08
N THR A 237 33.86 20.73 -9.76
CA THR A 237 33.39 21.60 -10.84
C THR A 237 32.59 22.78 -10.30
N THR A 238 32.86 24.00 -10.78
CA THR A 238 32.01 25.17 -10.51
C THR A 238 30.64 24.94 -11.15
N LEU A 239 29.56 25.07 -10.39
CA LEU A 239 28.20 24.85 -10.89
C LEU A 239 27.46 26.18 -11.01
N GLU A 240 26.95 26.49 -12.20
CA GLU A 240 26.03 27.60 -12.43
C GLU A 240 24.60 27.08 -12.54
N PHE A 241 23.78 27.36 -11.55
CA PHE A 241 22.36 27.03 -11.60
C PHE A 241 21.61 28.13 -12.34
N VAL A 242 20.93 27.74 -13.42
CA VAL A 242 20.25 28.66 -14.31
C VAL A 242 18.76 28.38 -14.37
N ARG A 243 17.96 29.44 -14.45
CA ARG A 243 16.53 29.39 -14.76
C ARG A 243 16.34 29.79 -16.23
N LEU A 244 15.36 29.17 -16.86
CA LEU A 244 14.93 29.58 -18.21
C LEU A 244 14.03 30.83 -18.09
N ARG A 245 14.30 31.85 -18.89
CA ARG A 245 13.44 33.04 -19.08
C ARG A 245 12.38 32.81 -20.16
N VAL A 246 12.60 31.82 -21.00
CA VAL A 246 11.70 31.40 -22.09
C VAL A 246 11.25 29.96 -21.87
N SER A 247 10.21 29.55 -22.59
CA SER A 247 9.73 28.16 -22.53
C SER A 247 10.80 27.19 -23.06
N SER A 248 10.90 26.01 -22.44
CA SER A 248 11.69 24.89 -22.96
C SER A 248 11.23 24.40 -24.33
N ALA A 249 10.01 24.79 -24.76
CA ALA A 249 9.52 24.59 -26.11
C ALA A 249 10.39 25.27 -27.18
N MET A 250 11.17 26.31 -26.83
CA MET A 250 12.14 26.89 -27.76
C MET A 250 13.25 25.89 -28.09
N GLY A 251 13.72 25.11 -27.11
CA GLY A 251 14.63 23.98 -27.34
C GLY A 251 14.03 22.90 -28.23
N ALA A 252 12.74 22.61 -28.09
CA ALA A 252 12.04 21.70 -28.99
C ALA A 252 12.04 22.20 -30.44
N ALA A 253 11.78 23.50 -30.64
CA ALA A 253 11.81 24.13 -31.95
C ALA A 253 13.20 24.07 -32.59
N TRP A 254 14.28 24.35 -31.83
CA TRP A 254 15.64 24.21 -32.34
C TRP A 254 16.02 22.78 -32.68
N LEU A 255 15.61 21.81 -31.86
CA LEU A 255 15.86 20.41 -32.15
C LEU A 255 15.17 19.98 -33.45
N ALA A 256 13.92 20.40 -33.66
CA ALA A 256 13.18 20.14 -34.89
C ALA A 256 13.77 20.86 -36.11
N ALA A 257 14.16 22.12 -35.98
CA ALA A 257 14.82 22.85 -37.05
C ALA A 257 16.15 22.19 -37.46
N LYS A 258 16.96 21.80 -36.47
CA LYS A 258 18.20 21.04 -36.72
C LYS A 258 17.92 19.71 -37.42
N HIS A 259 16.83 19.02 -37.07
CA HIS A 259 16.43 17.76 -37.70
C HIS A 259 16.19 17.93 -39.21
N VAL A 260 15.60 19.05 -39.63
CA VAL A 260 15.37 19.40 -41.04
C VAL A 260 16.51 20.21 -41.66
N ASN A 261 17.70 20.21 -41.05
CA ASN A 261 18.89 20.96 -41.50
C ASN A 261 18.65 22.48 -41.65
N TYR A 262 17.82 23.05 -40.78
CA TYR A 262 17.56 24.48 -40.72
C TYR A 262 18.16 25.09 -39.45
N GLU A 263 18.91 26.18 -39.59
CA GLU A 263 19.53 26.89 -38.48
C GLU A 263 18.64 28.05 -38.05
N LEU A 264 18.01 27.91 -36.89
CA LEU A 264 17.17 28.95 -36.28
C LEU A 264 18.03 29.92 -35.46
N PRO A 265 17.88 31.25 -35.62
CA PRO A 265 18.58 32.25 -34.81
C PRO A 265 18.37 32.05 -33.31
N ARG A 266 19.38 32.41 -32.52
CA ARG A 266 19.42 32.18 -31.07
C ARG A 266 20.12 33.32 -30.35
N ASP A 267 19.54 33.75 -29.23
CA ASP A 267 20.10 34.72 -28.29
C ASP A 267 20.22 34.10 -26.89
N ASP A 268 21.38 33.53 -26.59
CA ASP A 268 21.62 32.81 -25.33
C ASP A 268 21.54 33.67 -24.07
N GLU A 269 21.86 34.96 -24.17
CA GLU A 269 21.85 35.88 -23.04
C GLU A 269 20.41 36.23 -22.63
N ALA A 270 19.48 36.26 -23.58
CA ALA A 270 18.07 36.52 -23.33
C ALA A 270 17.30 35.31 -22.74
N PHE A 271 17.82 34.09 -22.85
CA PHE A 271 17.03 32.88 -22.58
C PHE A 271 17.23 32.24 -21.22
N CYS A 272 18.32 32.58 -20.52
CA CYS A 272 18.57 32.06 -19.19
C CYS A 272 19.03 33.15 -18.21
N SER A 273 18.87 32.89 -16.92
CA SER A 273 19.46 33.69 -15.86
C SER A 273 20.15 32.77 -14.85
N VAL A 274 21.40 33.08 -14.53
CA VAL A 274 22.08 32.46 -13.39
C VAL A 274 21.45 33.04 -12.13
N PHE A 275 20.88 32.18 -11.29
CA PHE A 275 20.32 32.59 -10.00
C PHE A 275 21.20 32.17 -8.81
N TYR A 276 22.12 31.22 -9.02
CA TYR A 276 23.10 30.82 -8.02
C TYR A 276 24.34 30.22 -8.67
N THR A 277 25.52 30.55 -8.14
CA THR A 277 26.79 29.93 -8.55
C THR A 277 27.46 29.28 -7.35
N TYR A 278 27.71 27.98 -7.45
CA TYR A 278 28.41 27.21 -6.43
C TYR A 278 29.91 27.16 -6.73
N TYR A 279 30.70 27.69 -5.79
CA TYR A 279 32.16 27.59 -5.78
C TYR A 279 32.61 26.75 -4.60
N ARG A 280 33.36 25.67 -4.87
CA ARG A 280 33.83 24.76 -3.81
C ARG A 280 34.64 25.48 -2.72
N ASP A 281 35.56 26.35 -3.11
CA ASP A 281 36.53 26.96 -2.18
C ASP A 281 36.02 28.23 -1.48
N ARG A 282 35.06 28.99 -2.06
CA ARG A 282 34.52 30.23 -1.46
C ARG A 282 33.36 29.98 -0.50
N ASN A 283 32.49 29.01 -0.79
CA ASN A 283 31.31 28.71 0.03
C ASN A 283 31.63 27.99 1.35
N ARG A 284 32.92 27.84 1.68
CA ARG A 284 33.38 27.30 2.97
C ARG A 284 33.32 28.36 4.08
N ASN A 285 33.55 29.64 3.75
CA ASN A 285 33.65 30.73 4.72
C ASN A 285 32.30 31.47 4.91
N GLU A 286 31.56 31.76 3.83
CA GLU A 286 30.26 32.47 3.92
C GLU A 286 29.16 31.67 4.64
N PHE A 287 29.24 30.33 4.63
CA PHE A 287 28.26 29.46 5.29
C PHE A 287 28.53 29.31 6.80
N GLU A 288 29.77 29.51 7.27
CA GLU A 288 30.07 29.52 8.71
C GLU A 288 29.42 30.73 9.40
N ASP A 289 29.26 31.84 8.67
CA ASP A 289 28.58 33.05 9.14
C ASP A 289 27.04 32.93 9.05
N GLU A 290 26.47 32.37 7.96
CA GLU A 290 25.01 32.11 7.85
C GLU A 290 24.52 31.04 8.85
N VAL A 291 25.31 29.98 9.13
CA VAL A 291 24.92 28.90 10.05
C VAL A 291 25.11 29.27 11.52
N ARG A 292 26.07 30.16 11.85
CA ARG A 292 26.18 30.72 13.21
C ARG A 292 24.91 31.48 13.60
N GLY A 293 24.37 32.31 12.70
CA GLY A 293 23.10 33.01 12.93
C GLY A 293 21.88 32.08 13.04
N TYR A 294 21.91 30.90 12.42
CA TYR A 294 20.79 29.97 12.41
C TYR A 294 20.76 29.01 13.62
N ASN A 295 21.92 28.67 14.19
CA ASN A 295 22.02 27.73 15.32
C ASN A 295 21.87 28.38 16.70
N GLU A 296 22.08 29.70 16.84
CA GLU A 296 21.90 30.40 18.12
C GLU A 296 20.43 30.50 18.55
N ASN A 297 19.46 30.34 17.64
CA ASN A 297 18.02 30.41 17.92
C ASN A 297 17.34 29.08 18.30
N ARG A 298 18.09 27.99 18.58
CA ARG A 298 17.50 26.66 18.84
C ARG A 298 17.82 25.99 20.18
N ASN A 299 18.46 26.68 21.13
CA ASN A 299 18.54 26.17 22.50
C ASN A 299 17.39 26.70 23.35
N ILE A 300 16.63 25.78 23.92
CA ILE A 300 15.57 26.03 24.89
C ILE A 300 16.24 26.36 26.23
N ASP A 301 16.14 27.61 26.67
CA ASP A 301 16.11 28.04 28.08
C ASP A 301 15.36 29.38 28.17
N GLU A 302 14.64 29.59 29.28
CA GLU A 302 13.75 30.73 29.59
C GLU A 302 14.43 32.13 29.62
N PRO A 303 13.67 33.24 29.58
CA PRO A 303 14.08 34.47 28.91
C PRO A 303 15.06 35.33 29.72
N SER A 304 16.15 35.74 29.08
CA SER A 304 16.89 36.95 29.46
C SER A 304 16.66 38.03 28.41
N ASN A 305 15.96 39.09 28.83
CA ASN A 305 15.84 40.35 28.11
C ASN A 305 17.22 40.91 27.74
N GLU A 306 17.41 41.16 26.45
CA GLU A 306 18.29 42.16 25.78
C GLU A 306 18.38 41.67 24.31
N GLY A 307 17.81 42.26 23.27
CA GLY A 307 17.24 43.57 23.02
C GLY A 307 17.68 43.97 21.61
N PHE A 308 16.79 43.90 20.60
CA PHE A 308 16.82 44.70 19.37
C PHE A 308 15.40 44.65 18.77
N THR A 309 14.63 45.72 18.96
CA THR A 309 13.27 45.89 18.42
C THR A 309 13.26 47.05 17.43
N ASP A 310 12.23 47.11 16.58
CA ASP A 310 11.93 48.09 15.51
C ASP A 310 11.92 49.60 15.90
N TYR A 311 12.57 50.01 16.99
CA TYR A 311 12.64 51.40 17.46
C TYR A 311 13.73 52.25 16.76
N ASP A 312 14.74 51.65 16.12
CA ASP A 312 15.86 52.41 15.55
C ASP A 312 15.51 53.12 14.22
N LEU A 313 14.66 52.51 13.38
CA LEU A 313 14.22 53.12 12.11
C LEU A 313 13.35 54.37 12.28
N LEU A 314 12.54 54.40 13.35
CA LEU A 314 11.69 55.55 13.66
C LEU A 314 12.50 56.71 14.24
N ASN A 315 13.50 56.42 15.07
CA ASN A 315 14.40 57.44 15.62
C ASN A 315 15.32 58.03 14.53
N ASP A 316 15.84 57.22 13.61
CA ASP A 316 16.67 57.72 12.50
C ASP A 316 15.88 58.59 11.51
N PHE A 317 14.58 58.33 11.33
CA PHE A 317 13.66 59.19 10.57
C PHE A 317 13.32 60.50 11.30
N ILE A 318 13.03 60.45 12.60
CA ILE A 318 12.67 61.63 13.41
C ILE A 318 13.89 62.57 13.61
N GLU A 319 15.09 62.02 13.78
CA GLU A 319 16.32 62.79 13.97
C GLU A 319 16.99 63.23 12.65
N GLY A 320 16.44 62.83 11.49
CA GLY A 320 16.91 63.23 10.16
C GLY A 320 18.30 62.69 9.79
N LYS A 321 18.71 61.56 10.38
CA LYS A 321 20.05 60.98 10.22
C LYS A 321 20.21 60.17 8.93
N ASP A 322 19.13 59.62 8.39
CA ASP A 322 19.13 58.92 7.10
C ASP A 322 18.13 59.56 6.11
N LYS A 323 18.65 60.14 5.03
CA LYS A 323 17.87 60.86 4.01
C LYS A 323 17.17 59.95 3.00
N ASN A 324 17.39 58.63 3.07
CA ASN A 324 16.85 57.65 2.13
C ASN A 324 15.63 56.88 2.68
N ILE A 325 15.15 57.25 3.88
CA ILE A 325 13.96 56.68 4.51
C ILE A 325 12.77 57.60 4.25
N GLU A 326 11.67 57.07 3.71
CA GLU A 326 10.41 57.80 3.50
C GLU A 326 9.21 57.05 4.08
N LEU A 327 8.15 57.79 4.39
CA LEU A 327 6.89 57.25 4.87
C LEU A 327 5.95 57.05 3.68
N VAL A 328 5.59 55.79 3.37
CA VAL A 328 4.62 55.45 2.31
C VAL A 328 3.50 54.62 2.93
N ASP A 329 2.27 55.11 2.83
CA ASP A 329 1.06 54.47 3.40
C ASP A 329 1.18 54.03 4.87
N GLY A 330 1.89 54.83 5.68
CA GLY A 330 2.04 54.60 7.13
C GLY A 330 3.19 53.66 7.52
N VAL A 331 4.03 53.24 6.56
CA VAL A 331 5.19 52.38 6.79
C VAL A 331 6.48 53.09 6.37
N LEU A 332 7.54 52.98 7.17
CA LEU A 332 8.87 53.52 6.86
C LEU A 332 9.59 52.59 5.88
N VAL A 333 9.97 53.12 4.72
CA VAL A 333 10.61 52.36 3.62
C VAL A 333 11.92 53.03 3.22
N ARG A 334 12.98 52.23 3.05
CA ARG A 334 14.32 52.68 2.61
C ARG A 334 14.45 52.50 1.10
N ARG A 335 14.78 53.57 0.36
CA ARG A 335 14.91 53.52 -1.12
C ARG A 335 16.26 52.93 -1.53
N ASP A 336 16.25 51.65 -1.93
CA ASP A 336 17.34 51.08 -2.76
C ASP A 336 16.89 50.93 -4.21
N VAL A 337 17.83 51.19 -5.13
CA VAL A 337 17.61 51.47 -6.56
C VAL A 337 17.11 50.23 -7.32
N VAL A 338 15.91 50.31 -7.89
CA VAL A 338 15.41 49.40 -8.93
C VAL A 338 15.00 50.23 -10.16
N ASN A 339 15.74 50.09 -11.27
CA ASN A 339 15.37 50.67 -12.57
C ASN A 339 14.32 49.78 -13.26
N GLY A 340 13.23 50.42 -13.71
CA GLY A 340 11.96 49.85 -14.19
C GLY A 340 12.00 49.05 -15.50
N GLN A 341 10.88 48.62 -16.09
CA GLN A 341 9.49 49.08 -15.97
C GLN A 341 8.48 47.93 -16.10
N GLY A 342 7.28 48.18 -15.58
CA GLY A 342 6.15 47.26 -15.62
C GLY A 342 5.57 47.02 -17.01
N VAL A 343 5.10 45.79 -17.20
CA VAL A 343 4.10 45.47 -18.23
C VAL A 343 2.96 44.77 -17.50
N ASN A 344 1.78 45.41 -17.56
CA ASN A 344 0.50 44.75 -17.32
C ASN A 344 0.40 43.50 -18.20
N GLY A 345 0.65 42.34 -17.62
CA GLY A 345 0.25 41.05 -18.17
C GLY A 345 -0.77 40.47 -17.21
N HIS A 346 -2.03 40.40 -17.63
CA HIS A 346 -3.01 39.53 -16.99
C HIS A 346 -2.39 38.17 -16.69
N ALA A 347 -2.88 37.51 -15.63
CA ALA A 347 -2.62 36.10 -15.40
C ALA A 347 -2.67 35.39 -16.75
N ALA A 348 -1.49 34.97 -17.23
CA ALA A 348 -1.46 33.97 -18.27
C ALA A 348 -2.03 32.75 -17.54
N ASN A 349 -3.34 32.57 -17.68
CA ASN A 349 -3.95 31.28 -17.81
C ASN A 349 -3.13 30.53 -18.87
N GLY A 350 -1.96 30.01 -18.47
CA GLY A 350 -1.61 28.66 -18.83
C GLY A 350 -2.76 27.87 -18.26
N GLN A 351 -3.79 27.69 -19.09
CA GLN A 351 -4.78 26.67 -18.82
C GLN A 351 -3.96 25.46 -18.42
N GLY A 352 -4.14 25.02 -17.17
CA GLY A 352 -3.83 23.63 -16.84
C GLY A 352 -4.37 22.84 -18.01
N VAL A 353 -3.51 22.00 -18.59
CA VAL A 353 -3.91 21.17 -19.71
C VAL A 353 -5.02 20.28 -19.15
N ASN A 354 -6.27 20.73 -19.25
CA ASN A 354 -7.46 19.92 -19.34
C ASN A 354 -7.37 19.21 -20.70
N GLY A 355 -6.30 18.43 -20.88
CA GLY A 355 -6.44 17.21 -21.63
C GLY A 355 -7.45 16.42 -20.82
N HIS A 356 -8.61 16.14 -21.38
CA HIS A 356 -9.27 14.91 -21.00
C HIS A 356 -8.18 13.85 -20.99
N ALA A 357 -8.08 13.11 -19.89
CA ALA A 357 -7.25 11.93 -19.83
C ALA A 357 -7.47 11.21 -21.16
N ALA A 358 -6.41 11.06 -21.96
CA ALA A 358 -6.36 9.85 -22.74
C ALA A 358 -6.55 8.77 -21.67
N ASN A 359 -7.67 8.03 -21.74
CA ASN A 359 -7.93 6.88 -20.90
C ASN A 359 -6.78 5.90 -21.14
N GLY A 360 -5.65 6.15 -20.50
CA GLY A 360 -4.62 5.20 -20.25
C GLY A 360 -5.23 4.30 -19.21
N HIS A 361 -5.73 3.15 -19.66
CA HIS A 361 -5.91 2.01 -18.79
C HIS A 361 -4.68 1.90 -17.87
N ALA A 362 -4.91 1.54 -16.61
CA ALA A 362 -3.84 1.12 -15.72
C ALA A 362 -3.00 0.06 -16.45
N VAL A 363 -1.82 0.46 -16.93
CA VAL A 363 -0.82 -0.48 -17.36
C VAL A 363 -0.35 -1.13 -16.08
N ASN A 364 -0.65 -2.42 -15.92
CA ASN A 364 -0.10 -3.27 -14.88
C ASN A 364 1.42 -3.07 -14.87
N GLY A 365 1.91 -2.28 -13.93
CA GLY A 365 3.33 -2.16 -13.65
C GLY A 365 3.86 -3.55 -13.31
N GLN A 366 4.80 -4.04 -14.10
CA GLN A 366 5.66 -5.12 -13.67
C GLN A 366 6.36 -4.65 -12.38
N GLY A 367 6.26 -5.46 -11.33
CA GLY A 367 7.03 -5.23 -10.11
C GLY A 367 8.52 -5.25 -10.44
N VAL A 368 9.17 -4.10 -10.32
CA VAL A 368 10.63 -4.01 -10.26
C VAL A 368 11.03 -4.45 -8.85
N ASN A 369 11.80 -5.53 -8.75
CA ASN A 369 12.33 -6.07 -7.51
C ASN A 369 13.20 -5.02 -6.79
N GLY A 370 12.69 -4.47 -5.69
CA GLY A 370 13.49 -3.78 -4.67
C GLY A 370 13.66 -4.69 -3.46
N HIS A 371 14.90 -4.92 -3.04
CA HIS A 371 15.19 -5.65 -1.80
C HIS A 371 14.79 -4.86 -0.57
N ALA A 372 14.17 -5.55 0.38
CA ALA A 372 13.94 -5.04 1.72
C ALA A 372 15.27 -4.81 2.44
N VAL A 373 15.50 -3.58 2.88
CA VAL A 373 16.55 -3.22 3.84
C VAL A 373 16.13 -3.73 5.21
N ASN A 374 17.01 -4.51 5.85
CA ASN A 374 16.86 -5.03 7.21
C ASN A 374 16.62 -3.91 8.23
N GLY A 375 15.45 -3.89 8.86
CA GLY A 375 15.19 -3.20 10.13
C GLY A 375 14.90 -4.23 11.22
N GLN A 376 15.66 -4.20 12.31
CA GLN A 376 15.43 -5.08 13.47
C GLN A 376 14.08 -4.79 14.11
N GLY A 377 13.24 -5.83 14.24
CA GLY A 377 11.98 -5.75 14.97
C GLY A 377 12.20 -5.76 16.47
N VAL A 378 11.78 -4.68 17.14
CA VAL A 378 11.62 -4.64 18.60
C VAL A 378 10.31 -5.34 18.95
N ASN A 379 10.37 -6.32 19.85
CA ASN A 379 9.25 -7.13 20.33
C ASN A 379 8.15 -6.27 20.99
N GLY A 380 6.96 -6.22 20.40
CA GLY A 380 5.75 -5.74 21.06
C GLY A 380 5.07 -6.85 21.85
N HIS A 381 5.18 -6.82 23.18
CA HIS A 381 4.29 -7.58 24.06
C HIS A 381 2.91 -6.93 24.11
N ALA A 382 1.85 -7.72 23.97
CA ALA A 382 0.48 -7.29 24.24
C ALA A 382 0.31 -7.10 25.76
N VAL A 383 0.32 -5.85 26.22
CA VAL A 383 -0.07 -5.48 27.58
C VAL A 383 -1.52 -5.01 27.55
N ASN A 384 -2.39 -5.77 28.24
CA ASN A 384 -3.73 -5.34 28.62
C ASN A 384 -3.64 -4.04 29.42
N GLY A 385 -4.40 -3.02 29.02
CA GLY A 385 -4.52 -1.79 29.78
C GLY A 385 -5.14 -2.02 31.16
N SER A 386 -4.32 -1.86 32.20
CA SER A 386 -4.78 -1.43 33.51
C SER A 386 -4.01 -0.16 33.87
N SER A 387 -4.75 0.91 34.08
CA SER A 387 -4.30 2.20 34.58
C SER A 387 -3.46 2.07 35.84
N THR A 388 -2.21 2.55 35.80
CA THR A 388 -1.50 3.04 36.99
C THR A 388 -0.55 4.16 36.60
N PHE A 389 -0.77 5.31 37.24
CA PHE A 389 0.15 6.43 37.40
C PHE A 389 1.59 5.97 37.67
N ASN A 390 2.57 6.71 37.18
CA ASN A 390 3.90 6.78 37.81
C ASN A 390 4.35 8.25 37.82
N GLU A 391 4.29 8.85 39.00
CA GLU A 391 5.18 9.95 39.34
C GLU A 391 6.52 9.39 39.81
N LEU A 392 7.58 10.01 39.27
CA LEU A 392 8.89 10.32 39.83
C LEU A 392 9.43 9.51 41.02
N ARG A 393 10.66 9.01 40.82
CA ARG A 393 11.57 8.55 41.89
C ARG A 393 12.06 9.74 42.72
N ASP A 394 12.17 9.56 44.03
CA ASP A 394 13.42 9.87 44.74
C ASP A 394 13.58 9.14 46.09
N PHE A 395 14.85 8.94 46.42
CA PHE A 395 15.54 8.29 47.54
C PHE A 395 14.90 8.30 48.96
N SER A 396 15.04 7.16 49.69
CA SER A 396 15.88 7.00 50.93
C SER A 396 15.40 5.91 51.91
N LEU A 397 16.33 4.99 52.24
CA LEU A 397 16.62 4.35 53.55
C LEU A 397 15.50 4.03 54.59
N MET A 398 15.42 2.74 54.97
CA MET A 398 15.43 2.14 56.34
C MET A 398 14.44 0.98 56.57
N ASN A 399 14.98 -0.07 57.21
CA ASN A 399 14.33 -1.27 57.77
C ASN A 399 13.11 -0.97 58.68
N ILE A 400 12.18 -1.93 58.81
CA ILE A 400 11.87 -2.69 60.05
C ILE A 400 10.65 -3.64 59.85
N ASN A 401 10.72 -4.75 60.58
CA ASN A 401 9.90 -5.97 60.69
C ASN A 401 8.38 -5.87 61.01
N HIS A 402 7.73 -7.04 60.78
CA HIS A 402 6.72 -7.76 61.61
C HIS A 402 5.21 -7.78 61.22
N CYS A 403 4.69 -9.03 61.09
CA CYS A 403 3.45 -9.66 61.66
C CYS A 403 2.08 -8.96 61.51
N ASP A 404 0.90 -9.58 61.53
CA ASP A 404 0.35 -10.95 61.57
C ASP A 404 -1.18 -10.84 61.34
N CYS A 405 -1.81 -11.97 60.99
CA CYS A 405 -3.17 -12.43 61.35
C CYS A 405 -4.50 -11.77 60.87
N CYS A 406 -5.34 -12.70 60.35
CA CYS A 406 -6.80 -12.86 60.30
C CYS A 406 -7.77 -11.89 61.00
N ILE A 407 -8.98 -11.74 60.43
CA ILE A 407 -10.29 -11.88 61.13
C ILE A 407 -11.44 -12.05 60.09
N GLU A 408 -12.17 -13.16 60.21
CA GLU A 408 -13.54 -13.36 59.68
C GLU A 408 -14.54 -12.62 60.59
N LEU A 409 -15.57 -12.00 60.01
CA LEU A 409 -16.70 -11.46 60.78
C LEU A 409 -18.06 -11.81 60.14
N THR A 410 -18.72 -12.75 60.81
CA THR A 410 -20.13 -13.12 60.74
C THR A 410 -21.02 -11.97 61.21
N VAL A 411 -22.10 -11.64 60.49
CA VAL A 411 -23.12 -10.66 60.94
C VAL A 411 -24.42 -11.37 61.31
N SER A 412 -24.78 -11.23 62.59
CA SER A 412 -26.08 -11.59 63.19
C SER A 412 -27.02 -10.39 63.16
N LEU A 413 -28.30 -10.63 62.89
CA LEU A 413 -29.40 -9.65 62.87
C LEU A 413 -29.90 -9.32 64.28
N SER A 414 -29.96 -8.03 64.65
CA SER A 414 -30.93 -7.51 65.62
C SER A 414 -31.06 -5.97 65.56
N THR A 415 -32.24 -5.53 65.08
CA THR A 415 -33.08 -4.37 65.49
C THR A 415 -32.54 -2.93 65.64
N MET A 416 -33.34 -1.99 65.10
CA MET A 416 -33.40 -0.51 65.28
C MET A 416 -32.32 0.30 64.51
N ASN A 417 -32.56 1.47 63.90
CA ASN A 417 -33.65 2.44 63.96
C ASN A 417 -33.67 3.31 62.67
N ILE A 418 -34.86 3.74 62.25
CA ILE A 418 -35.11 4.59 61.08
C ILE A 418 -34.94 6.06 61.47
N SER A 419 -33.84 6.70 61.05
CA SER A 419 -33.79 8.14 60.71
C SER A 419 -32.34 8.55 60.45
N ARG A 420 -32.03 8.84 59.18
CA ARG A 420 -30.86 9.55 58.61
C ARG A 420 -30.25 8.73 57.49
N PHE A 421 -30.77 8.90 56.27
CA PHE A 421 -29.96 8.98 55.06
C PHE A 421 -30.85 9.52 53.93
N SER A 422 -31.29 10.76 54.12
CA SER A 422 -31.87 11.57 53.05
C SER A 422 -30.84 12.62 52.67
N ARG A 423 -30.04 12.34 51.64
CA ARG A 423 -29.49 13.31 50.67
C ARG A 423 -28.58 12.59 49.67
N LEU A 424 -28.72 13.02 48.42
CA LEU A 424 -27.99 12.61 47.21
C LEU A 424 -28.53 11.35 46.53
N ILE A 425 -29.54 11.53 45.68
CA ILE A 425 -29.45 11.31 44.22
C ILE A 425 -30.73 11.94 43.62
N GLN A 426 -30.56 13.01 42.85
CA GLN A 426 -31.58 13.52 41.93
C GLN A 426 -31.54 12.64 40.68
N ILE A 427 -32.59 11.87 40.42
CA ILE A 427 -32.89 11.32 39.08
C ILE A 427 -34.29 11.79 38.70
N LYS A 428 -34.39 12.45 37.53
CA LYS A 428 -35.64 12.91 36.90
C LYS A 428 -36.61 11.73 36.68
N PRO A 429 -37.93 11.89 36.89
CA PRO A 429 -38.88 10.83 36.61
C PRO A 429 -39.23 10.80 35.12
N VAL A 430 -39.04 9.65 34.46
CA VAL A 430 -39.74 9.35 33.20
C VAL A 430 -41.18 9.00 33.57
N LYS A 431 -42.12 9.88 33.20
CA LYS A 431 -43.56 9.61 33.24
C LYS A 431 -43.95 8.70 32.07
N ASN A 432 -44.88 7.79 32.36
CA ASN A 432 -45.71 7.00 31.46
C ASN A 432 -45.11 5.74 30.83
N ILE A 433 -45.37 4.59 31.47
CA ILE A 433 -45.65 3.35 30.76
C ILE A 433 -47.05 2.88 31.18
N SER A 434 -47.98 2.90 30.23
CA SER A 434 -49.36 2.44 30.41
C SER A 434 -49.40 0.91 30.30
N TYR A 435 -49.95 0.22 31.30
CA TYR A 435 -50.32 -1.19 31.17
C TYR A 435 -51.81 -1.29 30.80
N ARG A 436 -52.09 -1.68 29.55
CA ARG A 436 -53.39 -2.22 29.13
C ARG A 436 -53.31 -3.74 29.05
N CYS A 437 -54.33 -4.39 29.59
CA CYS A 437 -54.74 -5.79 29.40
C CYS A 437 -53.92 -6.91 30.06
N SER A 438 -54.50 -7.55 31.08
CA SER A 438 -55.37 -8.71 30.84
C SER A 438 -56.24 -9.01 32.08
N SER A 439 -57.46 -8.50 32.04
CA SER A 439 -58.56 -8.78 32.97
C SER A 439 -59.23 -10.11 32.62
N ARG A 440 -58.55 -11.24 32.86
CA ARG A 440 -59.15 -12.57 32.61
C ARG A 440 -58.85 -13.66 33.64
N ALA A 441 -58.25 -13.32 34.78
CA ALA A 441 -58.01 -14.26 35.88
C ALA A 441 -58.93 -14.07 37.10
N LEU A 442 -59.75 -13.00 37.13
CA LEU A 442 -60.56 -12.67 38.31
C LEU A 442 -62.02 -13.17 38.28
N GLU A 443 -62.49 -13.75 37.17
CA GLU A 443 -63.88 -14.23 37.07
C GLU A 443 -64.08 -15.70 37.46
N TYR A 444 -63.00 -16.47 37.67
CA TYR A 444 -63.14 -17.88 38.06
C TYR A 444 -63.20 -18.11 39.59
N PHE A 445 -62.96 -17.08 40.40
CA PHE A 445 -62.87 -17.21 41.86
C PHE A 445 -64.10 -16.72 42.65
N ASN A 446 -65.10 -16.12 41.99
CA ASN A 446 -66.27 -15.53 42.68
C ASN A 446 -67.52 -16.40 42.72
N SER A 447 -67.52 -17.63 42.16
CA SER A 447 -68.75 -18.43 42.07
C SER A 447 -68.93 -19.51 43.16
N ASN A 448 -68.01 -19.70 44.10
CA ASN A 448 -68.11 -20.87 45.00
C ASN A 448 -67.77 -20.61 46.48
N ASN A 449 -68.22 -19.48 47.03
CA ASN A 449 -68.24 -19.27 48.47
C ASN A 449 -69.65 -19.39 49.03
N ASN A 450 -70.10 -20.63 49.26
CA ASN A 450 -71.14 -20.88 50.25
C ASN A 450 -71.00 -22.30 50.85
N ARG A 451 -70.15 -22.38 51.89
CA ARG A 451 -70.25 -23.21 53.10
C ARG A 451 -68.85 -23.61 53.60
N ASN A 452 -68.69 -23.45 54.92
CA ASN A 452 -67.55 -23.84 55.78
C ASN A 452 -66.37 -22.86 55.83
N GLY A 453 -66.48 -21.96 56.81
CA GLY A 453 -65.45 -21.03 57.23
C GLY A 453 -64.28 -21.66 57.99
N ALA A 454 -63.28 -20.81 58.18
CA ALA A 454 -62.16 -20.89 59.12
C ALA A 454 -60.96 -21.82 58.84
N LYS A 455 -60.93 -22.65 57.79
CA LYS A 455 -59.68 -23.34 57.36
C LYS A 455 -59.16 -22.97 55.97
N SER A 456 -59.98 -22.31 55.14
CA SER A 456 -59.59 -21.97 53.76
C SER A 456 -58.74 -20.70 53.64
N SER A 457 -58.79 -19.78 54.60
CA SER A 457 -58.13 -18.47 54.50
C SER A 457 -56.62 -18.52 54.74
N TYR A 458 -56.15 -19.48 55.55
CA TYR A 458 -54.72 -19.66 55.84
C TYR A 458 -53.99 -20.32 54.67
N TYR A 459 -54.58 -21.35 54.05
CA TYR A 459 -54.01 -22.02 52.87
C TYR A 459 -54.06 -21.15 51.61
N SER A 460 -55.09 -20.31 51.44
CA SER A 460 -55.14 -19.35 50.33
C SER A 460 -54.08 -18.25 50.47
N GLY A 461 -53.78 -17.81 51.70
CA GLY A 461 -52.70 -16.86 51.98
C GLY A 461 -51.32 -17.45 51.69
N ILE A 462 -51.08 -18.70 52.11
CA ILE A 462 -49.81 -19.40 51.86
C ILE A 462 -49.62 -19.67 50.36
N LEU A 463 -50.66 -20.10 49.63
CA LEU A 463 -50.57 -20.29 48.18
C LEU A 463 -50.36 -18.97 47.42
N ALA A 464 -50.98 -17.86 47.86
CA ALA A 464 -50.78 -16.55 47.25
C ALA A 464 -49.35 -16.02 47.50
N VAL A 465 -48.80 -16.22 48.70
CA VAL A 465 -47.41 -15.87 49.01
C VAL A 465 -46.44 -16.79 48.26
N ALA A 466 -46.71 -18.10 48.19
CA ALA A 466 -45.87 -19.03 47.44
C ALA A 466 -45.90 -18.74 45.92
N ALA A 467 -47.07 -18.47 45.35
CA ALA A 467 -47.21 -18.06 43.95
C ALA A 467 -46.57 -16.69 43.68
N GLY A 468 -46.67 -15.76 44.63
CA GLY A 468 -45.98 -14.47 44.59
C GLY A 468 -44.46 -14.61 44.68
N VAL A 469 -43.94 -15.52 45.50
CA VAL A 469 -42.51 -15.80 45.65
C VAL A 469 -41.98 -16.56 44.43
N ILE A 470 -42.70 -17.56 43.92
CA ILE A 470 -42.34 -18.29 42.68
C ILE A 470 -42.42 -17.35 41.47
N GLY A 471 -43.45 -16.50 41.40
CA GLY A 471 -43.59 -15.45 40.41
C GLY A 471 -42.48 -14.41 40.51
N TYR A 472 -42.11 -13.99 41.71
CA TYR A 472 -40.99 -13.08 41.97
C TYR A 472 -39.65 -13.72 41.63
N ILE A 473 -39.40 -14.99 41.97
CA ILE A 473 -38.17 -15.72 41.62
C ILE A 473 -38.11 -15.96 40.11
N SER A 474 -39.22 -16.33 39.47
CA SER A 474 -39.27 -16.52 38.02
C SER A 474 -39.10 -15.20 37.26
N LEU A 475 -39.72 -14.12 37.74
CA LEU A 475 -39.58 -12.79 37.17
C LEU A 475 -38.20 -12.21 37.48
N LYS A 476 -37.64 -12.45 38.66
CA LYS A 476 -36.25 -12.09 39.03
C LYS A 476 -35.24 -12.87 38.22
N ASN A 477 -35.48 -14.15 37.91
CA ASN A 477 -34.60 -14.94 37.05
C ASN A 477 -34.73 -14.55 35.57
N LYS A 478 -35.94 -14.19 35.10
CA LYS A 478 -36.15 -13.66 33.75
C LYS A 478 -35.65 -12.22 33.60
N LEU A 479 -35.78 -11.40 34.65
CA LEU A 479 -35.14 -10.09 34.73
C LEU A 479 -33.64 -10.27 34.81
N LEU A 480 -33.08 -11.08 35.70
CA LEU A 480 -31.63 -11.36 35.75
C LEU A 480 -31.11 -11.87 34.41
N ALA A 481 -31.82 -12.76 33.71
CA ALA A 481 -31.48 -13.22 32.37
C ALA A 481 -31.58 -12.11 31.30
N ALA A 482 -32.57 -11.20 31.42
CA ALA A 482 -32.73 -10.03 30.54
C ALA A 482 -31.86 -8.82 30.94
N THR A 483 -31.28 -8.83 32.14
CA THR A 483 -30.43 -7.78 32.73
C THR A 483 -28.99 -8.27 32.93
N VAL A 484 -28.56 -9.36 32.28
CA VAL A 484 -27.13 -9.67 32.13
C VAL A 484 -26.53 -8.70 31.11
N ILE A 485 -26.41 -7.44 31.50
CA ILE A 485 -25.20 -6.69 31.20
C ILE A 485 -24.32 -6.87 32.44
N ASN A 486 -23.78 -8.08 32.61
CA ASN A 486 -22.59 -8.25 33.44
C ASN A 486 -21.46 -7.55 32.67
N ASN A 487 -21.22 -6.29 33.01
CA ASN A 487 -20.08 -5.50 32.55
C ASN A 487 -18.76 -5.97 33.19
N ASP A 488 -18.74 -7.11 33.90
CA ASP A 488 -17.50 -7.76 34.25
C ASP A 488 -16.94 -8.48 33.01
N LEU A 489 -15.98 -7.84 32.37
CA LEU A 489 -15.25 -8.36 31.22
C LEU A 489 -14.16 -9.37 31.65
N LYS A 490 -13.90 -9.50 32.97
CA LYS A 490 -12.89 -10.40 33.52
C LYS A 490 -13.27 -11.87 33.28
N GLY A 491 -12.29 -12.70 32.88
CA GLY A 491 -12.48 -14.12 32.58
C GLY A 491 -13.07 -14.45 31.18
N ARG A 492 -13.57 -13.47 30.42
CA ARG A 492 -14.07 -13.72 29.05
C ARG A 492 -12.97 -14.17 28.08
N ARG A 493 -11.75 -13.63 28.24
CA ARG A 493 -10.58 -14.04 27.45
C ARG A 493 -10.24 -15.52 27.64
N GLU A 494 -10.33 -16.03 28.86
CA GLU A 494 -10.07 -17.45 29.17
C GLU A 494 -11.19 -18.35 28.66
N LYS A 495 -12.44 -17.85 28.64
CA LYS A 495 -13.62 -18.65 28.29
C LYS A 495 -13.91 -18.72 26.79
N PHE A 496 -13.61 -17.66 26.03
CA PHE A 496 -14.08 -17.51 24.64
C PHE A 496 -12.96 -17.44 23.60
N ASN A 497 -11.69 -17.59 23.99
CA ASN A 497 -10.56 -17.51 23.06
C ASN A 497 -10.22 -18.88 22.43
N PHE A 498 -11.25 -19.62 22.03
CA PHE A 498 -11.14 -20.97 21.48
C PHE A 498 -10.28 -21.04 20.21
N ILE A 499 -10.24 -19.97 19.41
CA ILE A 499 -9.35 -19.88 18.24
C ILE A 499 -7.88 -19.93 18.66
N ALA A 500 -7.51 -19.23 19.75
CA ALA A 500 -6.15 -19.26 20.24
C ALA A 500 -5.76 -20.64 20.78
N ASP A 501 -6.71 -21.37 21.37
CA ASP A 501 -6.49 -22.73 21.85
C ASP A 501 -6.19 -23.70 20.69
N VAL A 502 -7.00 -23.63 19.62
CA VAL A 502 -6.78 -24.40 18.38
C VAL A 502 -5.40 -24.11 17.78
N VAL A 503 -5.03 -22.83 17.70
CA VAL A 503 -3.72 -22.40 17.20
C VAL A 503 -2.60 -22.94 18.07
N ALA A 504 -2.72 -22.88 19.40
CA ALA A 504 -1.69 -23.36 20.31
C ALA A 504 -1.43 -24.87 20.15
N VAL A 505 -2.50 -25.66 19.96
CA VAL A 505 -2.39 -27.10 19.74
C VAL A 505 -1.80 -27.43 18.37
N SER A 506 -2.18 -26.66 17.35
CA SER A 506 -1.93 -27.03 15.95
C SER A 506 -0.63 -26.43 15.39
N ALA A 507 -0.22 -25.25 15.87
CA ALA A 507 0.92 -24.49 15.33
C ALA A 507 2.25 -25.24 15.32
N PRO A 508 2.61 -26.08 16.33
CA PRO A 508 3.86 -26.84 16.31
C PRO A 508 4.02 -27.74 15.09
N SER A 509 2.92 -28.23 14.52
CA SER A 509 2.92 -29.11 13.36
C SER A 509 2.95 -28.39 12.00
N VAL A 510 2.80 -27.05 11.97
CA VAL A 510 2.79 -26.25 10.75
C VAL A 510 4.21 -25.79 10.39
N VAL A 511 4.52 -25.83 9.10
CA VAL A 511 5.85 -25.54 8.57
C VAL A 511 5.80 -24.52 7.44
N TYR A 512 6.89 -23.76 7.28
CA TYR A 512 7.12 -22.94 6.09
C TYR A 512 7.93 -23.73 5.06
N ILE A 513 7.57 -23.60 3.79
CA ILE A 513 8.21 -24.28 2.67
C ILE A 513 8.73 -23.23 1.69
N GLU A 514 9.98 -23.38 1.29
CA GLU A 514 10.64 -22.50 0.34
C GLU A 514 11.46 -23.31 -0.68
N ILE A 515 11.30 -23.00 -1.96
CA ILE A 515 12.16 -23.49 -3.04
C ILE A 515 13.04 -22.34 -3.51
N LYS A 516 14.35 -22.55 -3.50
CA LYS A 516 15.32 -21.60 -4.03
C LYS A 516 15.97 -22.11 -5.31
N ASP A 517 16.25 -21.20 -6.24
CA ASP A 517 17.05 -21.48 -7.44
C ASP A 517 18.53 -21.32 -7.11
N GLY A 518 19.25 -22.43 -6.94
CA GLY A 518 20.70 -22.40 -6.70
C GLY A 518 21.53 -21.88 -7.89
N ARG A 519 20.93 -21.73 -9.09
CA ARG A 519 21.62 -21.23 -10.30
C ARG A 519 21.42 -19.74 -10.53
N ARG A 520 20.43 -19.13 -9.88
CA ARG A 520 20.13 -17.70 -9.98
C ARG A 520 20.33 -17.06 -8.63
N LEU A 521 21.37 -16.23 -8.54
CA LEU A 521 21.63 -15.42 -7.36
C LEU A 521 20.94 -14.08 -7.51
N ASP A 522 20.37 -13.66 -6.41
CA ASP A 522 19.82 -12.34 -6.24
C ASP A 522 20.93 -11.28 -6.28
N LEU A 523 20.76 -10.26 -7.13
CA LEU A 523 21.83 -9.30 -7.46
C LEU A 523 22.22 -8.37 -6.31
N PHE A 524 21.36 -8.21 -5.30
CA PHE A 524 21.61 -7.29 -4.19
C PHE A 524 21.96 -8.01 -2.88
N SER A 525 21.41 -9.21 -2.66
CA SER A 525 21.67 -10.00 -1.45
C SER A 525 22.70 -11.12 -1.65
N GLY A 526 23.04 -11.48 -2.90
CA GLY A 526 23.93 -12.61 -3.21
C GLY A 526 23.38 -13.98 -2.82
N GLN A 527 22.09 -14.07 -2.46
CA GLN A 527 21.42 -15.30 -2.05
C GLN A 527 20.70 -15.97 -3.23
N PRO A 528 20.50 -17.30 -3.22
CA PRO A 528 19.66 -17.98 -4.19
C PRO A 528 18.24 -17.41 -4.24
N VAL A 529 17.73 -17.10 -5.44
CA VAL A 529 16.40 -16.50 -5.65
C VAL A 529 15.30 -17.49 -5.26
N THR A 530 14.31 -17.06 -4.47
CA THR A 530 13.14 -17.87 -4.11
C THR A 530 12.24 -18.06 -5.33
N LEU A 531 12.07 -19.30 -5.80
CA LEU A 531 11.20 -19.67 -6.91
C LEU A 531 9.74 -19.81 -6.49
N SER A 532 9.51 -20.36 -5.30
CA SER A 532 8.20 -20.61 -4.74
C SER A 532 8.28 -20.67 -3.22
N ASN A 533 7.21 -20.27 -2.55
CA ASN A 533 7.06 -20.42 -1.12
C ASN A 533 5.59 -20.71 -0.77
N GLY A 534 5.39 -21.22 0.44
CA GLY A 534 4.08 -21.53 0.99
C GLY A 534 4.19 -22.18 2.35
N SER A 535 3.10 -22.78 2.79
CA SER A 535 3.00 -23.51 4.05
C SER A 535 2.79 -25.00 3.81
N GLY A 536 3.01 -25.78 4.87
CA GLY A 536 2.64 -27.19 4.94
C GLY A 536 2.39 -27.59 6.39
N PHE A 537 2.13 -28.87 6.61
CA PHE A 537 2.02 -29.43 7.95
C PHE A 537 2.50 -30.87 8.02
N ILE A 538 3.04 -31.23 9.17
CA ILE A 538 3.63 -32.54 9.45
C ILE A 538 2.50 -33.54 9.74
N VAL A 539 2.51 -34.67 9.04
CA VAL A 539 1.50 -35.75 9.17
C VAL A 539 2.06 -37.07 9.68
N LYS A 540 3.39 -37.17 9.82
CA LYS A 540 4.05 -38.28 10.52
C LYS A 540 5.25 -37.79 11.30
N GLU A 541 5.50 -38.42 12.43
CA GLU A 541 6.62 -38.09 13.34
C GLU A 541 8.00 -38.27 12.68
N ASP A 542 8.08 -39.01 11.58
CA ASP A 542 9.29 -39.25 10.78
C ASP A 542 9.53 -38.17 9.69
N GLY A 543 8.88 -37.01 9.81
CA GLY A 543 9.14 -35.85 8.95
C GLY A 543 8.38 -35.86 7.63
N LEU A 544 7.27 -36.60 7.54
CA LEU A 544 6.37 -36.50 6.38
C LEU A 544 5.54 -35.23 6.50
N ILE A 545 5.57 -34.39 5.46
CA ILE A 545 4.85 -33.13 5.40
C ILE A 545 3.93 -33.13 4.19
N LEU A 546 2.74 -32.56 4.36
CA LEU A 546 1.76 -32.30 3.30
C LEU A 546 1.72 -30.81 2.95
N THR A 547 1.52 -30.53 1.67
CA THR A 547 1.34 -29.19 1.10
C THR A 547 0.61 -29.29 -0.24
N ASN A 548 0.46 -28.17 -0.95
CA ASN A 548 -0.03 -28.18 -2.32
C ASN A 548 1.05 -28.49 -3.36
N ALA A 549 0.63 -29.08 -4.49
CA ALA A 549 1.54 -29.34 -5.61
C ALA A 549 2.13 -28.05 -6.20
N HIS A 550 1.33 -26.99 -6.27
CA HIS A 550 1.79 -25.70 -6.78
C HIS A 550 2.84 -25.02 -5.87
N VAL A 551 2.83 -25.26 -4.56
CA VAL A 551 3.86 -24.75 -3.62
C VAL A 551 5.21 -25.33 -3.97
N VAL A 552 5.25 -26.60 -4.39
CA VAL A 552 6.48 -27.30 -4.79
C VAL A 552 6.80 -27.22 -6.29
N VAL A 553 6.17 -26.27 -7.01
CA VAL A 553 6.36 -26.03 -8.45
C VAL A 553 6.11 -27.28 -9.30
N ASN A 554 5.26 -28.20 -8.84
CA ASN A 554 4.92 -29.43 -9.56
C ASN A 554 6.13 -30.32 -9.94
N LYS A 555 7.27 -30.18 -9.25
CA LYS A 555 8.51 -30.93 -9.56
C LYS A 555 8.74 -32.06 -8.54
N PRO A 556 8.58 -33.33 -8.92
CA PRO A 556 8.96 -34.44 -8.06
C PRO A 556 10.48 -34.43 -7.85
N ASN A 557 10.93 -34.86 -6.67
CA ASN A 557 12.35 -34.85 -6.25
C ASN A 557 13.01 -33.46 -6.18
N ALA A 558 12.24 -32.37 -6.19
CA ALA A 558 12.79 -31.04 -5.96
C ALA A 558 13.33 -30.91 -4.53
N ILE A 559 14.45 -30.21 -4.39
CA ILE A 559 15.01 -29.84 -3.08
C ILE A 559 14.19 -28.67 -2.54
N VAL A 560 13.69 -28.82 -1.32
CA VAL A 560 12.91 -27.82 -0.60
C VAL A 560 13.62 -27.46 0.70
N ASN A 561 13.56 -26.20 1.12
CA ASN A 561 13.90 -25.80 2.47
C ASN A 561 12.62 -25.73 3.29
N VAL A 562 12.60 -26.42 4.42
CA VAL A 562 11.48 -26.46 5.34
C VAL A 562 11.92 -25.80 6.63
N ARG A 563 11.13 -24.85 7.13
CA ARG A 563 11.33 -24.27 8.45
C ARG A 563 10.24 -24.73 9.40
N LEU A 564 10.66 -25.29 10.53
CA LEU A 564 9.76 -25.78 11.58
C LEU A 564 9.32 -24.65 12.51
N PHE A 565 8.33 -24.94 13.36
CA PHE A 565 7.78 -23.99 14.35
C PHE A 565 8.84 -23.47 15.34
N ASP A 566 9.85 -24.27 15.67
CA ASP A 566 10.98 -23.87 16.53
C ASP A 566 12.00 -22.96 15.83
N GLY A 567 11.79 -22.65 14.55
CA GLY A 567 12.67 -21.84 13.72
C GLY A 567 13.80 -22.61 13.03
N SER A 568 13.97 -23.90 13.31
CA SER A 568 14.99 -24.73 12.66
C SER A 568 14.69 -24.94 11.18
N ILE A 569 15.72 -24.93 10.34
CA ILE A 569 15.61 -25.06 8.89
C ILE A 569 16.24 -26.39 8.47
N HIS A 570 15.49 -27.21 7.74
CA HIS A 570 15.90 -28.52 7.26
C HIS A 570 15.70 -28.61 5.75
N THR A 571 16.67 -29.19 5.07
CA THR A 571 16.54 -29.51 3.65
C THR A 571 15.74 -30.80 3.50
N GLY A 572 14.72 -30.76 2.66
CA GLY A 572 13.86 -31.88 2.33
C GLY A 572 13.76 -32.14 0.83
N PHE A 573 13.02 -33.18 0.49
CA PHE A 573 12.75 -33.57 -0.90
C PHE A 573 11.26 -33.83 -1.11
N VAL A 574 10.76 -33.46 -2.29
CA VAL A 574 9.40 -33.78 -2.71
C VAL A 574 9.32 -35.27 -3.05
N GLU A 575 8.55 -36.03 -2.26
CA GLU A 575 8.37 -37.47 -2.44
C GLU A 575 7.29 -37.80 -3.48
N ASP A 576 6.13 -37.14 -3.43
CA ASP A 576 5.01 -37.39 -4.35
C ASP A 576 4.26 -36.10 -4.67
N VAL A 577 3.67 -36.05 -5.87
CA VAL A 577 2.90 -34.92 -6.38
C VAL A 577 1.69 -35.45 -7.14
N ASP A 578 0.49 -35.06 -6.72
CA ASP A 578 -0.75 -35.25 -7.47
C ASP A 578 -1.24 -33.90 -8.01
N LEU A 579 -1.04 -33.69 -9.31
CA LEU A 579 -1.47 -32.50 -10.03
C LEU A 579 -2.98 -32.44 -10.28
N LYS A 580 -3.71 -33.57 -10.14
CA LYS A 580 -5.17 -33.59 -10.26
C LYS A 580 -5.78 -32.94 -9.03
N SER A 581 -5.30 -33.34 -7.85
CA SER A 581 -5.82 -32.86 -6.57
C SER A 581 -5.04 -31.70 -5.96
N ASP A 582 -3.99 -31.22 -6.62
CA ASP A 582 -3.08 -30.16 -6.13
C ASP A 582 -2.48 -30.51 -4.75
N LEU A 583 -2.07 -31.77 -4.58
CA LEU A 583 -1.47 -32.30 -3.36
C LEU A 583 -0.01 -32.68 -3.60
N ALA A 584 0.84 -32.42 -2.62
CA ALA A 584 2.20 -32.92 -2.60
C ALA A 584 2.63 -33.34 -1.20
N THR A 585 3.48 -34.34 -1.16
CA THR A 585 4.19 -34.74 0.06
C THR A 585 5.67 -34.48 -0.09
N LEU A 586 6.26 -34.01 1.00
CA LEU A 586 7.69 -33.80 1.12
C LEU A 586 8.21 -34.44 2.40
N ARG A 587 9.52 -34.71 2.40
CA ARG A 587 10.20 -35.37 3.50
C ARG A 587 11.39 -34.57 3.98
N ILE A 588 11.50 -34.44 5.29
CA ILE A 588 12.70 -33.96 5.96
C ILE A 588 13.32 -35.07 6.82
N PRO A 589 14.64 -35.10 7.00
CA PRO A 589 15.33 -36.16 7.75
C PRO A 589 15.31 -35.91 9.27
N VAL A 590 14.13 -35.61 9.83
CA VAL A 590 13.93 -35.31 11.27
C VAL A 590 12.85 -36.22 11.84
N LYS A 591 13.06 -36.72 13.05
CA LYS A 591 12.15 -37.65 13.75
C LYS A 591 11.63 -37.05 15.06
N GLY A 592 10.51 -37.57 15.57
CA GLY A 592 9.90 -37.13 16.82
C GLY A 592 9.19 -35.78 16.69
N LEU A 593 8.72 -35.44 15.50
CA LEU A 593 8.08 -34.16 15.21
C LEU A 593 6.60 -34.15 15.65
N PRO A 594 6.06 -33.00 16.08
CA PRO A 594 4.64 -32.84 16.35
C PRO A 594 3.82 -33.04 15.07
N VAL A 595 2.75 -33.83 15.17
CA VAL A 595 1.93 -34.25 14.04
C VAL A 595 0.55 -33.60 14.08
N MET A 596 0.10 -33.10 12.93
CA MET A 596 -1.26 -32.63 12.72
C MET A 596 -2.22 -33.82 12.66
N LYS A 597 -3.27 -33.81 13.47
CA LYS A 597 -4.34 -34.81 13.40
C LYS A 597 -5.17 -34.57 12.15
N LEU A 598 -5.49 -35.63 11.42
CA LEU A 598 -6.36 -35.55 10.25
C LEU A 598 -7.79 -35.86 10.68
N GLY A 599 -8.69 -34.88 10.56
CA GLY A 599 -10.11 -35.03 10.88
C GLY A 599 -10.86 -35.70 9.73
N SER A 600 -12.17 -35.49 9.65
CA SER A 600 -13.03 -35.98 8.57
C SER A 600 -13.64 -34.80 7.86
N SER A 601 -13.55 -34.76 6.52
CA SER A 601 -14.19 -33.70 5.74
C SER A 601 -15.66 -34.00 5.41
N ALA A 602 -16.08 -35.27 5.54
CA ALA A 602 -17.46 -35.69 5.35
C ALA A 602 -18.40 -35.18 6.46
N ASP A 603 -17.88 -34.91 7.66
CA ASP A 603 -18.67 -34.56 8.84
C ASP A 603 -18.81 -33.04 9.05
N ILE A 604 -18.15 -32.24 8.22
CA ILE A 604 -18.13 -30.77 8.32
C ILE A 604 -19.53 -30.21 8.06
N GLN A 605 -19.94 -29.23 8.85
CA GLN A 605 -21.22 -28.52 8.66
C GLN A 605 -21.01 -27.07 8.21
N PRO A 606 -21.83 -26.56 7.27
CA PRO A 606 -21.86 -25.13 7.00
C PRO A 606 -22.13 -24.31 8.28
N GLY A 607 -21.30 -23.29 8.52
CA GLY A 607 -21.31 -22.47 9.73
C GLY A 607 -20.31 -22.90 10.80
N GLU A 608 -19.64 -24.04 10.64
CA GLU A 608 -18.59 -24.49 11.56
C GLU A 608 -17.38 -23.56 11.52
N TRP A 609 -16.83 -23.23 12.69
CA TRP A 609 -15.63 -22.40 12.82
C TRP A 609 -14.40 -23.15 12.35
N VAL A 610 -13.57 -22.45 11.57
CA VAL A 610 -12.33 -22.98 11.02
C VAL A 610 -11.21 -21.97 11.14
N VAL A 611 -9.99 -22.49 11.24
CA VAL A 611 -8.76 -21.72 11.32
C VAL A 611 -7.85 -22.12 10.16
N ALA A 612 -7.62 -21.21 9.23
CA ALA A 612 -6.66 -21.38 8.15
C ALA A 612 -5.28 -20.97 8.65
N MET A 613 -4.41 -21.95 8.84
CA MET A 613 -3.08 -21.73 9.39
C MET A 613 -1.97 -21.82 8.34
N GLY A 614 -0.92 -21.04 8.55
CA GLY A 614 0.30 -21.10 7.79
C GLY A 614 1.45 -20.36 8.45
N SER A 615 2.61 -20.42 7.82
CA SER A 615 3.85 -19.80 8.25
C SER A 615 4.44 -18.96 7.09
N PRO A 616 3.88 -17.78 6.75
CA PRO A 616 4.26 -17.02 5.55
C PRO A 616 5.71 -16.58 5.46
N LEU A 617 6.29 -16.25 6.61
CA LEU A 617 7.60 -15.64 6.73
C LEU A 617 8.20 -16.12 8.04
N ALA A 618 9.52 -16.26 8.04
CA ALA A 618 10.44 -16.62 9.12
C ALA A 618 10.09 -16.29 10.59
N LEU A 619 9.12 -15.39 10.86
CA LEU A 619 8.90 -14.73 12.14
C LEU A 619 7.43 -14.64 12.59
N SER A 620 6.44 -15.09 11.80
CA SER A 620 5.03 -15.06 12.25
C SER A 620 4.14 -16.07 11.52
N ASN A 621 3.41 -16.89 12.29
CA ASN A 621 2.32 -17.70 11.74
C ASN A 621 1.21 -16.77 11.25
N THR A 622 0.75 -16.94 10.02
CA THR A 622 -0.50 -16.31 9.57
C THR A 622 -1.63 -17.24 9.92
N VAL A 623 -2.40 -16.77 10.88
CA VAL A 623 -3.61 -17.42 11.35
C VAL A 623 -4.76 -16.53 10.93
N THR A 624 -5.68 -17.10 10.17
CA THR A 624 -6.96 -16.47 9.88
C THR A 624 -8.07 -17.41 10.31
N ALA A 625 -9.18 -16.84 10.79
CA ALA A 625 -10.33 -17.61 11.23
C ALA A 625 -11.56 -17.16 10.45
N GLY A 626 -12.49 -18.09 10.29
CA GLY A 626 -13.76 -17.89 9.62
C GLY A 626 -14.67 -19.07 9.85
N VAL A 627 -15.67 -19.22 9.00
CA VAL A 627 -16.60 -20.35 9.02
C VAL A 627 -16.58 -21.09 7.69
N VAL A 628 -17.04 -22.33 7.70
CA VAL A 628 -17.32 -23.09 6.48
C VAL A 628 -18.58 -22.51 5.85
N SER A 629 -18.45 -21.93 4.67
CA SER A 629 -19.59 -21.38 3.92
C SER A 629 -20.33 -22.47 3.13
N SER A 630 -19.63 -23.49 2.65
CA SER A 630 -20.21 -24.63 1.93
C SER A 630 -19.22 -25.80 1.90
N THR A 631 -19.75 -27.02 1.95
CA THR A 631 -18.97 -28.27 1.85
C THR A 631 -19.16 -29.00 0.52
N GLN A 632 -19.95 -28.43 -0.40
CA GLN A 632 -20.42 -29.10 -1.62
C GLN A 632 -20.15 -28.30 -2.90
N ARG A 633 -19.03 -27.55 -2.95
CA ARG A 633 -18.65 -26.80 -4.15
C ARG A 633 -17.86 -27.70 -5.10
N ALA A 634 -18.51 -28.17 -6.14
CA ALA A 634 -17.87 -28.99 -7.15
C ALA A 634 -16.79 -28.20 -7.90
N SER A 635 -15.67 -28.85 -8.21
CA SER A 635 -14.53 -28.34 -8.99
C SER A 635 -14.95 -27.74 -10.33
N GLU A 636 -16.05 -28.24 -10.91
CA GLU A 636 -16.63 -27.77 -12.16
C GLU A 636 -17.23 -26.37 -12.01
N GLU A 637 -17.83 -26.05 -10.85
CA GLU A 637 -18.34 -24.70 -10.54
C GLU A 637 -17.21 -23.68 -10.35
N LEU A 638 -16.02 -24.17 -9.96
CA LEU A 638 -14.83 -23.35 -9.69
C LEU A 638 -13.86 -23.33 -10.87
N GLY A 639 -14.10 -24.15 -11.90
CA GLY A 639 -13.23 -24.24 -13.06
C GLY A 639 -11.87 -24.87 -12.78
N LEU A 640 -11.77 -25.75 -11.77
CA LEU A 640 -10.54 -26.39 -11.30
C LEU A 640 -10.37 -27.81 -11.87
N ARG A 641 -9.16 -28.38 -11.74
CA ARG A 641 -8.90 -29.77 -12.19
C ARG A 641 -9.64 -30.78 -11.32
N GLY A 642 -10.09 -31.85 -11.98
CA GLY A 642 -10.60 -33.07 -11.37
C GLY A 642 -12.12 -33.09 -11.32
N LYS A 643 -12.76 -33.65 -12.36
CA LYS A 643 -14.22 -33.71 -12.64
C LYS A 643 -15.16 -34.17 -11.49
N ASP A 644 -14.59 -34.48 -10.32
CA ASP A 644 -15.21 -35.15 -9.20
C ASP A 644 -14.81 -34.53 -7.85
N MET A 645 -13.99 -33.46 -7.83
CA MET A 645 -13.47 -32.90 -6.59
C MET A 645 -14.40 -31.84 -6.00
N VAL A 646 -14.71 -31.98 -4.73
CA VAL A 646 -15.54 -31.02 -4.02
C VAL A 646 -14.66 -30.24 -3.06
N TYR A 647 -14.67 -28.91 -3.11
CA TYR A 647 -13.87 -28.06 -2.23
C TYR A 647 -14.66 -27.62 -1.00
N ILE A 648 -13.94 -27.40 0.11
CA ILE A 648 -14.48 -26.69 1.28
C ILE A 648 -14.38 -25.20 0.98
N GLN A 649 -15.51 -24.50 0.96
CA GLN A 649 -15.57 -23.05 0.87
C GLN A 649 -15.55 -22.45 2.27
N THR A 650 -14.73 -21.44 2.50
CA THR A 650 -14.67 -20.69 3.75
C THR A 650 -14.50 -19.20 3.49
N ASP A 651 -14.97 -18.37 4.41
CA ASP A 651 -14.69 -16.94 4.43
C ASP A 651 -13.38 -16.60 5.16
N ALA A 652 -12.74 -17.58 5.81
CA ALA A 652 -11.41 -17.45 6.39
C ALA A 652 -10.42 -17.01 5.29
N PRO A 653 -9.74 -15.85 5.43
CA PRO A 653 -8.84 -15.37 4.39
C PRO A 653 -7.67 -16.32 4.14
N ILE A 654 -7.58 -16.87 2.92
CA ILE A 654 -6.41 -17.60 2.43
C ILE A 654 -5.53 -16.63 1.64
N THR A 655 -4.22 -16.67 1.89
CA THR A 655 -3.19 -15.86 1.23
C THR A 655 -2.03 -16.74 0.81
N PHE A 656 -1.04 -16.21 0.09
CA PHE A 656 0.19 -16.95 -0.22
C PHE A 656 0.87 -17.49 1.03
N GLY A 657 0.73 -16.79 2.16
CA GLY A 657 1.37 -17.16 3.41
C GLY A 657 0.84 -18.41 4.08
N ASN A 658 -0.45 -18.75 3.90
CA ASN A 658 -1.06 -19.95 4.46
C ASN A 658 -1.53 -20.98 3.43
N SER A 659 -1.30 -20.71 2.13
CA SER A 659 -1.47 -21.68 1.04
C SER A 659 -0.58 -22.92 1.27
N GLY A 660 -1.14 -24.11 1.12
CA GLY A 660 -0.53 -25.39 1.46
C GLY A 660 -0.60 -25.76 2.94
N GLY A 661 -0.92 -24.82 3.83
CA GLY A 661 -1.13 -25.07 5.25
C GLY A 661 -2.50 -25.71 5.55
N PRO A 662 -2.75 -26.14 6.80
CA PRO A 662 -3.99 -26.81 7.16
C PRO A 662 -5.13 -25.81 7.37
N LEU A 663 -6.34 -26.23 6.99
CA LEU A 663 -7.61 -25.68 7.47
C LEU A 663 -8.07 -26.56 8.64
N VAL A 664 -8.16 -25.98 9.84
CA VAL A 664 -8.31 -26.71 11.10
C VAL A 664 -9.68 -26.43 11.73
N ASN A 665 -10.35 -27.45 12.24
CA ASN A 665 -11.60 -27.30 13.01
C ASN A 665 -11.32 -26.94 14.49
N LEU A 666 -12.37 -26.83 15.30
CA LEU A 666 -12.22 -26.47 16.73
C LEU A 666 -11.59 -27.57 17.60
N ASP A 667 -11.52 -28.80 17.12
CA ASP A 667 -10.87 -29.92 17.81
C ASP A 667 -9.36 -30.02 17.52
N GLY A 668 -8.82 -29.09 16.72
CA GLY A 668 -7.41 -29.09 16.31
C GLY A 668 -7.09 -30.13 15.23
N GLU A 669 -8.09 -30.53 14.46
CA GLU A 669 -7.93 -31.49 13.37
C GLU A 669 -7.93 -30.79 12.01
N ALA A 670 -6.98 -31.15 11.15
CA ALA A 670 -6.99 -30.70 9.77
C ALA A 670 -8.15 -31.35 9.02
N ILE A 671 -9.07 -30.50 8.56
CA ILE A 671 -10.24 -30.87 7.76
C ILE A 671 -10.06 -30.50 6.28
N GLY A 672 -9.03 -29.72 5.95
CA GLY A 672 -8.61 -29.47 4.57
C GLY A 672 -7.22 -28.86 4.45
N ILE A 673 -6.79 -28.63 3.21
CA ILE A 673 -5.54 -27.94 2.85
C ILE A 673 -5.88 -26.62 2.15
N ASN A 674 -5.44 -25.51 2.72
CA ASN A 674 -5.65 -24.17 2.18
C ASN A 674 -5.08 -24.08 0.76
N SER A 675 -5.89 -23.82 -0.26
CA SER A 675 -5.43 -23.88 -1.66
C SER A 675 -5.49 -22.52 -2.35
N MET A 676 -6.64 -21.83 -2.30
CA MET A 676 -6.79 -20.60 -3.06
C MET A 676 -7.82 -19.63 -2.47
N LYS A 677 -7.62 -18.35 -2.75
CA LYS A 677 -8.60 -17.28 -2.54
C LYS A 677 -9.10 -16.80 -3.90
N VAL A 678 -10.42 -16.73 -4.08
CA VAL A 678 -11.03 -16.23 -5.31
C VAL A 678 -11.36 -14.75 -5.19
N THR A 679 -11.98 -14.34 -4.07
CA THR A 679 -12.31 -12.94 -3.77
C THR A 679 -12.34 -12.74 -2.25
N SER A 680 -12.51 -11.51 -1.78
CA SER A 680 -12.66 -11.26 -0.34
C SER A 680 -13.90 -11.97 0.20
N GLY A 681 -13.72 -12.78 1.24
CA GLY A 681 -14.80 -13.59 1.83
C GLY A 681 -15.08 -14.92 1.11
N ILE A 682 -14.31 -15.28 0.07
CA ILE A 682 -14.43 -16.59 -0.60
C ILE A 682 -13.04 -17.19 -0.82
N SER A 683 -12.73 -18.19 -0.02
CA SER A 683 -11.54 -19.02 -0.09
C SER A 683 -11.92 -20.50 -0.20
N PHE A 684 -11.02 -21.31 -0.74
CA PHE A 684 -11.20 -22.74 -0.95
C PHE A 684 -10.06 -23.56 -0.36
N ALA A 685 -10.43 -24.69 0.26
CA ALA A 685 -9.52 -25.70 0.76
C ALA A 685 -9.85 -27.08 0.15
N ILE A 686 -8.82 -27.87 -0.10
CA ILE A 686 -8.95 -29.26 -0.56
C ILE A 686 -9.37 -30.11 0.65
N PRO A 687 -10.45 -30.90 0.60
CA PRO A 687 -10.90 -31.67 1.76
C PRO A 687 -9.90 -32.75 2.18
N ILE A 688 -9.80 -32.99 3.48
CA ILE A 688 -8.80 -33.91 4.02
C ILE A 688 -9.04 -35.37 3.64
N ASP A 689 -10.26 -35.78 3.28
CA ASP A 689 -10.49 -37.17 2.87
C ASP A 689 -9.83 -37.50 1.52
N TYR A 690 -9.71 -36.54 0.60
CA TYR A 690 -8.88 -36.70 -0.61
C TYR A 690 -7.41 -36.88 -0.26
N VAL A 691 -6.94 -36.22 0.80
CA VAL A 691 -5.57 -36.35 1.31
C VAL A 691 -5.35 -37.75 1.88
N LYS A 692 -6.31 -38.30 2.63
CA LYS A 692 -6.23 -39.68 3.12
C LYS A 692 -6.15 -40.68 1.97
N GLU A 693 -6.96 -40.50 0.92
CA GLU A 693 -6.87 -41.33 -0.28
C GLU A 693 -5.51 -41.22 -0.98
N PHE A 694 -5.01 -39.99 -1.13
CA PHE A 694 -3.70 -39.72 -1.73
C PHE A 694 -2.59 -40.42 -0.94
N LEU A 695 -2.58 -40.30 0.39
CA LEU A 695 -1.63 -40.99 1.26
C LEU A 695 -1.75 -42.51 1.19
N ALA A 696 -2.96 -43.06 1.02
CA ALA A 696 -3.17 -44.50 0.86
C ALA A 696 -2.62 -45.00 -0.49
N LYS A 697 -2.86 -44.27 -1.59
CA LYS A 697 -2.42 -44.61 -2.95
C LYS A 697 -0.89 -44.59 -3.12
N ARG A 698 -0.14 -43.93 -2.24
CA ARG A 698 1.35 -43.95 -2.22
C ARG A 698 1.95 -45.35 -2.08
N THR A 699 1.21 -46.32 -1.54
CA THR A 699 1.71 -47.71 -1.43
C THR A 699 1.76 -48.46 -2.77
N THR A 700 1.12 -47.92 -3.82
CA THR A 700 1.15 -48.47 -5.18
C THR A 700 1.88 -47.49 -6.10
N LYS A 701 3.10 -47.84 -6.56
CA LYS A 701 3.84 -47.04 -7.54
C LYS A 701 2.97 -46.84 -8.79
N SER A 702 2.47 -45.62 -8.98
CA SER A 702 1.77 -45.24 -10.20
C SER A 702 2.79 -45.05 -11.33
N PRO A 703 2.46 -45.39 -12.59
CA PRO A 703 3.37 -45.18 -13.72
C PRO A 703 3.61 -43.68 -13.91
N GLN A 704 4.83 -43.29 -14.24
CA GLN A 704 5.12 -41.92 -14.69
C GLN A 704 4.31 -41.64 -15.97
N VAL A 705 3.25 -40.86 -15.83
CA VAL A 705 2.52 -40.32 -16.97
C VAL A 705 3.17 -39.01 -17.34
N SER A 706 3.87 -39.01 -18.48
CA SER A 706 4.41 -37.79 -19.07
C SER A 706 3.25 -36.84 -19.44
N ARG A 707 3.28 -35.59 -18.97
CA ARG A 707 2.22 -34.60 -19.25
C ARG A 707 2.78 -33.24 -19.62
N ARG A 708 2.02 -32.55 -20.47
CA ARG A 708 2.40 -31.23 -20.98
C ARG A 708 2.00 -30.11 -20.03
N TYR A 709 2.86 -29.11 -19.94
CA TYR A 709 2.82 -28.04 -18.95
C TYR A 709 2.89 -26.66 -19.63
N LEU A 710 2.05 -25.72 -19.14
CA LEU A 710 2.04 -24.31 -19.59
C LEU A 710 2.58 -23.34 -18.54
N GLY A 711 2.40 -23.64 -17.24
CA GLY A 711 2.77 -22.75 -16.14
C GLY A 711 1.86 -21.57 -15.89
N ILE A 712 0.54 -21.81 -15.93
CA ILE A 712 -0.49 -20.81 -15.60
C ILE A 712 -1.41 -21.31 -14.49
N THR A 713 -1.86 -20.38 -13.64
CA THR A 713 -3.01 -20.57 -12.75
C THR A 713 -4.24 -20.05 -13.47
N MET A 714 -5.30 -20.85 -13.50
CA MET A 714 -6.49 -20.61 -14.31
C MET A 714 -7.72 -20.52 -13.41
N LEU A 715 -8.66 -19.65 -13.79
CA LEU A 715 -10.00 -19.57 -13.19
C LEU A 715 -11.04 -19.58 -14.31
N SER A 716 -11.96 -20.54 -14.30
CA SER A 716 -13.04 -20.55 -15.31
C SER A 716 -14.08 -19.48 -14.99
N LEU A 717 -14.50 -18.74 -16.00
CA LEU A 717 -15.47 -17.66 -15.85
C LEU A 717 -16.89 -18.21 -15.85
N THR A 718 -17.48 -18.34 -14.66
CA THR A 718 -18.92 -18.58 -14.51
C THR A 718 -19.71 -17.26 -14.67
N PRO A 719 -21.02 -17.29 -14.95
CA PRO A 719 -21.82 -16.08 -15.09
C PRO A 719 -21.72 -15.13 -13.88
N ASN A 720 -21.67 -15.70 -12.66
CA ASN A 720 -21.53 -14.93 -11.43
C ASN A 720 -20.15 -14.26 -11.31
N ILE A 721 -19.07 -15.01 -11.59
CA ILE A 721 -17.68 -14.47 -11.58
C ILE A 721 -17.53 -13.38 -12.64
N LEU A 722 -18.08 -13.61 -13.83
CA LEU A 722 -18.05 -12.67 -14.93
C LEU A 722 -18.81 -11.38 -14.59
N MET A 723 -19.95 -11.49 -13.91
CA MET A 723 -20.71 -10.34 -13.42
C MET A 723 -19.92 -9.55 -12.37
N GLU A 724 -19.28 -10.21 -11.40
CA GLU A 724 -18.42 -9.56 -10.42
C GLU A 724 -17.21 -8.86 -11.07
N LEU A 725 -16.56 -9.51 -12.04
CA LEU A 725 -15.43 -8.94 -12.77
C LEU A 725 -15.84 -7.71 -13.58
N ARG A 726 -17.01 -7.74 -14.24
CA ARG A 726 -17.56 -6.58 -14.97
C ARG A 726 -17.90 -5.42 -14.04
N MET A 727 -18.43 -5.71 -12.85
CA MET A 727 -18.71 -4.68 -11.84
C MET A 727 -17.44 -3.99 -11.35
N ARG A 728 -16.32 -4.72 -11.26
CA ARG A 728 -15.02 -4.20 -10.83
C ARG A 728 -14.20 -3.61 -11.99
N ASN A 729 -14.45 -4.06 -13.22
CA ASN A 729 -13.77 -3.62 -14.43
C ASN A 729 -14.81 -3.33 -15.54
N PRO A 730 -15.39 -2.11 -15.55
CA PRO A 730 -16.43 -1.72 -16.51
C PRO A 730 -15.97 -1.75 -17.97
N GLU A 731 -14.66 -1.83 -18.21
CA GLU A 731 -14.05 -1.80 -19.54
C GLU A 731 -13.87 -3.19 -20.15
N MET A 732 -14.23 -4.24 -19.40
CA MET A 732 -14.27 -5.62 -19.86
C MET A 732 -15.33 -5.78 -20.98
N PRO A 733 -14.99 -6.36 -22.14
CA PRO A 733 -15.94 -6.54 -23.23
C PRO A 733 -17.18 -7.35 -22.81
N THR A 734 -18.37 -6.85 -23.17
CA THR A 734 -19.66 -7.45 -22.78
C THR A 734 -20.03 -8.68 -23.59
N ASP A 735 -19.33 -8.92 -24.70
CA ASP A 735 -19.48 -10.08 -25.60
C ASP A 735 -18.74 -11.33 -25.11
N ILE A 736 -17.91 -11.23 -24.05
CA ILE A 736 -17.32 -12.39 -23.39
C ILE A 736 -18.39 -13.05 -22.54
N GLU A 737 -18.94 -14.18 -22.99
CA GLU A 737 -19.92 -14.97 -22.21
C GLU A 737 -19.27 -16.13 -21.42
N HIS A 738 -18.07 -16.53 -21.82
CA HIS A 738 -17.31 -17.65 -21.26
C HIS A 738 -15.82 -17.45 -21.53
N GLY A 739 -14.96 -18.15 -20.80
CA GLY A 739 -13.51 -18.10 -20.98
C GLY A 739 -12.76 -18.46 -19.70
N ILE A 740 -11.43 -18.46 -19.78
CA ILE A 740 -10.55 -18.76 -18.66
C ILE A 740 -9.72 -17.53 -18.32
N LEU A 741 -9.92 -17.00 -17.12
CA LEU A 741 -9.05 -15.95 -16.59
C LEU A 741 -7.69 -16.57 -16.22
N VAL A 742 -6.63 -16.00 -16.78
CA VAL A 742 -5.24 -16.27 -16.41
C VAL A 742 -4.98 -15.50 -15.12
N TRP A 743 -4.99 -16.21 -13.99
CA TRP A 743 -4.80 -15.60 -12.68
C TRP A 743 -3.32 -15.30 -12.40
N LYS A 744 -2.44 -16.21 -12.79
CA LYS A 744 -0.98 -16.09 -12.59
C LYS A 744 -0.25 -16.80 -13.73
N VAL A 745 0.90 -16.27 -14.08
CA VAL A 745 1.84 -16.89 -15.03
C VAL A 745 3.16 -17.10 -14.30
N ILE A 746 3.68 -18.33 -14.34
CA ILE A 746 4.94 -18.70 -13.69
C ILE A 746 6.10 -18.16 -14.54
N ILE A 747 6.97 -17.35 -13.94
CA ILE A 747 8.11 -16.74 -14.66
C ILE A 747 9.00 -17.84 -15.24
N GLY A 748 9.35 -17.70 -16.53
CA GLY A 748 10.16 -18.68 -17.27
C GLY A 748 9.41 -19.92 -17.74
N SER A 749 8.11 -20.05 -17.46
CA SER A 749 7.27 -21.13 -18.01
C SER A 749 6.98 -20.93 -19.50
N PRO A 750 6.48 -21.97 -20.21
CA PRO A 750 6.01 -21.84 -21.58
C PRO A 750 5.05 -20.68 -21.81
N ALA A 751 4.06 -20.47 -20.93
CA ALA A 751 3.11 -19.38 -21.05
C ALA A 751 3.76 -18.00 -20.85
N TYR A 752 4.73 -17.88 -19.93
CA TYR A 752 5.51 -16.65 -19.77
C TYR A 752 6.29 -16.33 -21.04
N ASN A 753 7.00 -17.32 -21.58
CA ASN A 753 7.80 -17.16 -22.80
C ASN A 753 6.93 -16.89 -24.04
N GLY A 754 5.70 -17.43 -24.05
CA GLY A 754 4.70 -17.20 -25.08
C GLY A 754 3.89 -15.91 -24.93
N GLY A 755 4.19 -15.07 -23.93
CA GLY A 755 3.61 -13.74 -23.76
C GLY A 755 2.23 -13.70 -23.10
N LEU A 756 1.79 -14.79 -22.48
CA LEU A 756 0.57 -14.80 -21.64
C LEU A 756 0.81 -13.94 -20.39
N GLN A 757 -0.21 -13.18 -19.96
CA GLN A 757 -0.12 -12.28 -18.81
C GLN A 757 -1.24 -12.54 -17.79
N PRO A 758 -1.00 -12.28 -16.49
CA PRO A 758 -2.08 -12.23 -15.50
C PRO A 758 -3.15 -11.21 -15.91
N GLY A 759 -4.41 -11.61 -15.84
CA GLY A 759 -5.57 -10.81 -16.27
C GLY A 759 -6.06 -11.13 -17.69
N ASP A 760 -5.29 -11.87 -18.50
CA ASP A 760 -5.75 -12.34 -19.81
C ASP A 760 -6.94 -13.28 -19.66
N ILE A 761 -7.91 -13.21 -20.59
CA ILE A 761 -9.03 -14.14 -20.66
C ILE A 761 -8.89 -14.99 -21.91
N VAL A 762 -8.54 -16.27 -21.74
CA VAL A 762 -8.47 -17.23 -22.85
C VAL A 762 -9.87 -17.55 -23.33
N THR A 763 -10.12 -17.28 -24.61
CA THR A 763 -11.43 -17.52 -25.26
C THR A 763 -11.40 -18.74 -26.18
N SER A 764 -10.27 -18.99 -26.86
CA SER A 764 -10.08 -20.19 -27.67
C SER A 764 -8.62 -20.63 -27.73
N ILE A 765 -8.40 -21.91 -28.01
CA ILE A 765 -7.07 -22.48 -28.30
C ILE A 765 -7.18 -23.34 -29.56
N ASN A 766 -6.31 -23.11 -30.54
CA ASN A 766 -6.31 -23.75 -31.86
C ASN A 766 -7.71 -23.69 -32.50
N ASP A 767 -8.30 -22.49 -32.48
CA ASP A 767 -9.65 -22.19 -32.98
C ASP A 767 -10.80 -22.95 -32.29
N LYS A 768 -10.52 -23.70 -31.21
CA LYS A 768 -11.54 -24.35 -30.37
C LYS A 768 -11.90 -23.46 -29.19
N PRO A 769 -13.19 -23.12 -29.00
CA PRO A 769 -13.61 -22.30 -27.86
C PRO A 769 -13.30 -23.02 -26.55
N VAL A 770 -12.81 -22.27 -25.57
CA VAL A 770 -12.47 -22.76 -24.24
C VAL A 770 -13.46 -22.16 -23.24
N ARG A 771 -14.25 -23.02 -22.61
CA ARG A 771 -15.27 -22.64 -21.63
C ARG A 771 -14.85 -22.96 -20.21
N THR A 772 -14.09 -24.02 -20.05
CA THR A 772 -13.63 -24.54 -18.76
C THR A 772 -12.13 -24.83 -18.80
N ALA A 773 -11.46 -24.81 -17.65
CA ALA A 773 -10.04 -25.15 -17.58
C ALA A 773 -9.77 -26.57 -18.07
N SER A 774 -10.76 -27.46 -17.94
CA SER A 774 -10.73 -28.82 -18.50
C SER A 774 -10.51 -28.83 -20.01
N ASP A 775 -11.06 -27.85 -20.74
CA ASP A 775 -10.88 -27.75 -22.19
C ASP A 775 -9.41 -27.47 -22.53
N ILE A 776 -8.73 -26.60 -21.77
CA ILE A 776 -7.29 -26.31 -21.95
C ILE A 776 -6.47 -27.57 -21.71
N TYR A 777 -6.78 -28.33 -20.66
CA TYR A 777 -6.07 -29.58 -20.38
C TYR A 777 -6.30 -30.66 -21.43
N LEU A 778 -7.53 -30.81 -21.91
CA LEU A 778 -7.85 -31.75 -22.97
C LEU A 778 -7.16 -31.37 -24.29
N ILE A 779 -7.02 -30.07 -24.56
CA ILE A 779 -6.25 -29.57 -25.70
C ILE A 779 -4.75 -29.84 -25.53
N LEU A 780 -4.21 -29.68 -24.33
CA LEU A 780 -2.81 -30.01 -24.01
C LEU A 780 -2.50 -31.50 -24.14
N GLU A 781 -3.44 -32.38 -23.77
CA GLU A 781 -3.30 -33.83 -23.91
C GLU A 781 -3.37 -34.29 -25.38
N ASN A 782 -4.24 -33.66 -26.17
CA ASN A 782 -4.51 -34.10 -27.55
C ASN A 782 -3.68 -33.38 -28.63
N THR A 783 -2.99 -32.29 -28.29
CA THR A 783 -2.25 -31.50 -29.29
C THR A 783 -0.74 -31.72 -29.15
N SER A 784 -0.10 -32.16 -30.23
CA SER A 784 1.35 -32.18 -30.38
C SER A 784 1.88 -30.86 -30.96
N GLY A 785 2.79 -30.16 -30.28
CA GLY A 785 3.41 -28.92 -30.76
C GLY A 785 2.93 -27.65 -30.06
N SER A 786 3.08 -26.50 -30.74
CA SER A 786 2.65 -25.20 -30.23
C SER A 786 1.12 -25.03 -30.24
N LEU A 787 0.63 -24.21 -29.33
CA LEU A 787 -0.77 -23.85 -29.16
C LEU A 787 -0.96 -22.40 -29.59
N ARG A 788 -1.91 -22.13 -30.48
CA ARG A 788 -2.39 -20.78 -30.76
C ARG A 788 -3.51 -20.45 -29.78
N ILE A 789 -3.28 -19.51 -28.87
CA ILE A 789 -4.19 -19.13 -27.79
C ILE A 789 -4.75 -17.73 -28.08
N GLU A 790 -6.06 -17.62 -28.27
CA GLU A 790 -6.74 -16.33 -28.43
C GLU A 790 -7.19 -15.83 -27.05
N VAL A 791 -6.65 -14.67 -26.65
CA VAL A 791 -6.92 -14.04 -25.35
C VAL A 791 -7.57 -12.67 -25.51
N VAL A 792 -8.38 -12.28 -24.53
CA VAL A 792 -8.80 -10.89 -24.35
C VAL A 792 -7.93 -10.26 -23.26
N ARG A 793 -7.25 -9.17 -23.62
CA ARG A 793 -6.42 -8.36 -22.73
C ARG A 793 -6.99 -6.93 -22.69
N GLY A 794 -7.66 -6.59 -21.59
CA GLY A 794 -8.43 -5.35 -21.53
C GLY A 794 -9.53 -5.34 -22.60
N ARG A 795 -9.45 -4.42 -23.58
CA ARG A 795 -10.38 -4.31 -24.71
C ARG A 795 -9.91 -5.01 -25.99
N GLN A 796 -8.67 -5.51 -26.02
CA GLN A 796 -8.05 -6.06 -27.23
C GLN A 796 -8.13 -7.59 -27.26
N ARG A 797 -8.33 -8.16 -28.45
CA ARG A 797 -8.20 -9.60 -28.71
C ARG A 797 -6.82 -9.85 -29.30
N VAL A 798 -6.04 -10.75 -28.69
CA VAL A 798 -4.65 -11.04 -29.04
C VAL A 798 -4.49 -12.54 -29.25
N ALA A 799 -3.82 -12.92 -30.34
CA ALA A 799 -3.44 -14.30 -30.62
C ALA A 799 -1.98 -14.53 -30.16
N LEU A 800 -1.77 -15.49 -29.26
CA LEU A 800 -0.47 -15.85 -28.72
C LEU A 800 -0.09 -17.26 -29.17
N THR A 801 1.19 -17.51 -29.41
CA THR A 801 1.68 -18.87 -29.71
C THR A 801 2.52 -19.36 -28.55
N VAL A 802 2.08 -20.44 -27.89
CA VAL A 802 2.73 -21.00 -26.70
C VAL A 802 3.14 -22.43 -26.97
N SER A 803 4.39 -22.80 -26.70
CA SER A 803 4.90 -24.16 -26.90
C SER A 803 4.99 -24.90 -25.56
N PRO A 804 4.07 -25.83 -25.23
CA PRO A 804 4.06 -26.51 -23.94
C PRO A 804 5.30 -27.39 -23.75
N GLU A 805 5.85 -27.40 -22.54
CA GLU A 805 6.94 -28.30 -22.15
C GLU A 805 6.38 -29.67 -21.78
N THR A 806 7.12 -30.74 -22.05
CA THR A 806 6.74 -32.10 -21.66
C THR A 806 7.49 -32.45 -20.39
N HIS A 807 6.76 -32.81 -19.33
CA HIS A 807 7.30 -33.29 -18.05
C HIS A 807 7.05 -34.77 -17.86
#